data_AF-A0A3D1WI41-F1
#
_entry.id   AF-A0A3D1WI41-F1
#
_cell.length_a   1.000
_cell.length_b   1.000
_cell.length_c   1.000
_cell.angle_alpha   90.00
_cell.angle_beta   90.00
_cell.angle_gamma   90.00
#
_symmetry.space_group_name_H-M   'P 1'
#
loop_
_entity.id
_entity.type
_entity.pdbx_description
1 polymer ?
#
loop_
_entity_poly.entity_id
_entity_poly.type
_entity_poly.pdbx_seq_one_letter_code
_entity_poly.pdbx_strand_id
1 'polypeptide(L)'
;MSFYSQSIAACFENVKSGFNGLSSEDAALRARKFKSERIEKQKQSGLLKKFLMQFADLMIMILLASALVSFIIGAINHTSSEIIDGAVILAIVLMNAVFGILQENKAEKSLLALEKMSQPESVILRDGKQIKIKTEIIVPGDVIVLEAGTILPADCRLIESSSLYVDESSLTGESHAVEKDANCICKESTPLSERKNMVYNGTNVVKGRGLALVVSVGKASELGKIAGALSNTKKELTPLQKGIKDLGKIITYLILGMAVVTFIIEIIAKHNPMEAFLTAVAISVAAIPESMPAVITIIMSLGVSRLAKQRAIVKHMHSVETLGCCDVICSDKTGTITQNKMEIKAIYCDNKLSYSRSNIGKDFPLLLSAMVLCNDCSVSKNGYMGDPTEIALVNFAKKYGYDKTICEQKSKRLFDVPFDSERKLMSTINMYEGQKTAFVKGAVDMLLARCTKLLISGIELELTPARKNEILAVNAMMASKALRVLGFAVKSVGSENGYDENQLTFVGLVGMMDPPRPEVKNAVKKCRKAGMRPIMITGDHAETAFAVAKEIGIVSKRSEIMTGVEIDALSDEQLKERLRSVNVFARVSPDNKTRIVDGLKSLGHVVAMTGDGVNDAASMKKASIGIGMGITGTDVAKEVADIIITDDNFATIVVAVEEGRKVYKNIQKTVKFLFSANMGEILALFFATLIFPQYTFLLPIQILFVNLITDSLPAIALGVEPAECDLMEERPREKGKGMFSDGNGWMTIVMGFVQTALTISSFCIGLYIYGEASAMSMAFYTLNIVQFFYLISIRTEQSIFKSNPFANKFCNIAVLFAGGLLALIAATPLHKVLRLATLTGFEWLWILLVSIVMLVASEICKYFLRRNQKGKAKK
;
A
#
# COMPACT_ATOMS: atom_id res chain seq x y z
N MET A 1 -21.01 28.59 -18.65
CA MET A 1 -21.59 29.72 -17.88
C MET A 1 -20.52 30.28 -16.96
N SER A 2 -20.47 31.60 -16.83
CA SER A 2 -19.52 32.37 -16.00
C SER A 2 -20.02 32.49 -14.56
N PHE A 3 -19.99 31.41 -13.78
CA PHE A 3 -20.45 31.43 -12.36
C PHE A 3 -19.68 32.43 -11.47
N TYR A 4 -18.46 32.81 -11.87
CA TYR A 4 -17.63 33.79 -11.16
C TYR A 4 -18.08 35.24 -11.33
N SER A 5 -18.89 35.57 -12.34
CA SER A 5 -19.43 36.93 -12.55
C SER A 5 -20.83 37.13 -11.98
N GLN A 6 -21.39 36.12 -11.33
CA GLN A 6 -22.74 36.12 -10.79
C GLN A 6 -22.75 36.24 -9.26
N SER A 7 -23.86 36.75 -8.72
CA SER A 7 -24.11 36.74 -7.28
C SER A 7 -24.34 35.32 -6.76
N ILE A 8 -24.13 35.11 -5.46
CA ILE A 8 -24.32 33.80 -4.80
C ILE A 8 -25.77 33.31 -5.00
N ALA A 9 -26.76 34.20 -4.86
CA ALA A 9 -28.17 33.86 -5.05
C ALA A 9 -28.48 33.37 -6.48
N ALA A 10 -27.96 34.08 -7.50
CA ALA A 10 -28.12 33.67 -8.89
C ALA A 10 -27.43 32.33 -9.18
N CYS A 11 -26.28 32.07 -8.56
CA CYS A 11 -25.60 30.77 -8.69
C CYS A 11 -26.47 29.63 -8.14
N PHE A 12 -27.10 29.83 -6.98
CA PHE A 12 -28.02 28.85 -6.38
C PHE A 12 -29.25 28.56 -7.24
N GLU A 13 -29.86 29.59 -7.83
CA GLU A 13 -30.97 29.42 -8.78
C GLU A 13 -30.55 28.62 -10.01
N ASN A 14 -29.40 28.95 -10.60
CA ASN A 14 -28.88 28.30 -11.81
C ASN A 14 -28.63 26.80 -11.62
N VAL A 15 -28.10 26.40 -10.47
CA VAL A 15 -27.89 24.97 -10.15
C VAL A 15 -29.04 24.36 -9.36
N LYS A 16 -30.14 25.10 -9.12
CA LYS A 16 -31.31 24.69 -8.32
C LYS A 16 -30.89 24.04 -6.99
N SER A 17 -30.17 24.77 -6.15
CA SER A 17 -29.71 24.34 -4.83
C SER A 17 -29.86 25.46 -3.80
N GLY A 18 -29.51 25.21 -2.53
CA GLY A 18 -29.54 26.19 -1.46
C GLY A 18 -28.38 26.06 -0.47
N PHE A 19 -28.32 26.97 0.51
CA PHE A 19 -27.26 27.01 1.53
C PHE A 19 -27.14 25.72 2.35
N ASN A 20 -28.25 24.98 2.54
CA ASN A 20 -28.27 23.70 3.25
C ASN A 20 -27.87 22.50 2.37
N GLY A 21 -27.45 22.75 1.12
CA GLY A 21 -27.14 21.73 0.13
C GLY A 21 -28.36 21.10 -0.53
N LEU A 22 -28.13 20.09 -1.36
CA LEU A 22 -29.17 19.32 -2.04
C LEU A 22 -29.86 18.33 -1.10
N SER A 23 -31.09 17.92 -1.47
CA SER A 23 -31.72 16.75 -0.88
C SER A 23 -31.02 15.46 -1.32
N SER A 24 -31.03 14.43 -0.46
CA SER A 24 -30.43 13.14 -0.80
C SER A 24 -31.07 12.49 -2.05
N GLU A 25 -32.37 12.70 -2.29
CA GLU A 25 -33.09 12.19 -3.47
C GLU A 25 -32.71 12.93 -4.75
N ASP A 26 -32.67 14.27 -4.72
CA ASP A 26 -32.27 15.08 -5.87
C ASP A 26 -30.83 14.80 -6.29
N ALA A 27 -29.93 14.65 -5.31
CA ALA A 27 -28.55 14.30 -5.58
C ALA A 27 -28.43 12.94 -6.29
N ALA A 28 -29.21 11.94 -5.89
CA ALA A 28 -29.21 10.62 -6.52
C ALA A 28 -29.73 10.66 -7.96
N LEU A 29 -30.78 11.44 -8.23
CA LEU A 29 -31.31 11.67 -9.59
C LEU A 29 -30.26 12.35 -10.49
N ARG A 30 -29.62 13.41 -10.00
CA ARG A 30 -28.56 14.13 -10.72
C ARG A 30 -27.34 13.26 -10.95
N ALA A 31 -26.96 12.40 -10.00
CA ALA A 31 -25.81 11.52 -10.15
C ALA A 31 -25.99 10.53 -11.31
N ARG A 32 -27.23 10.08 -11.57
CA ARG A 32 -27.55 9.28 -12.76
C ARG A 32 -27.40 10.07 -14.05
N LYS A 33 -27.88 11.33 -14.07
CA LYS A 33 -27.81 12.22 -15.24
C LYS A 33 -26.37 12.61 -15.61
N PHE A 34 -25.56 13.00 -14.63
CA PHE A 34 -24.18 13.48 -14.85
C PHE A 34 -23.14 12.36 -14.92
N LYS A 35 -23.56 11.09 -14.98
CA LYS A 35 -22.66 9.94 -15.09
C LYS A 35 -21.82 9.97 -16.37
N SER A 36 -22.38 10.46 -17.48
CA SER A 36 -21.72 10.56 -18.80
C SER A 36 -20.70 11.69 -18.91
N GLU A 37 -20.83 12.73 -18.08
CA GLU A 37 -19.96 13.92 -18.07
C GLU A 37 -18.63 13.70 -17.36
N ARG A 38 -18.41 12.51 -16.80
CA ARG A 38 -17.16 12.17 -16.14
C ARG A 38 -16.13 11.69 -17.15
N ILE A 39 -14.85 11.86 -16.79
CA ILE A 39 -13.74 11.33 -17.57
C ILE A 39 -13.96 9.81 -17.68
N GLU A 40 -14.27 9.33 -18.89
CA GLU A 40 -14.50 7.91 -19.13
C GLU A 40 -13.18 7.17 -18.84
N LYS A 41 -13.20 6.26 -17.85
CA LYS A 41 -12.19 5.21 -17.79
C LYS A 41 -12.21 4.48 -19.14
N GLN A 42 -11.04 4.16 -19.69
CA GLN A 42 -10.92 3.44 -20.97
C GLN A 42 -11.95 2.30 -21.03
N LYS A 43 -12.78 2.29 -22.06
CA LYS A 43 -13.80 1.25 -22.25
C LYS A 43 -13.09 -0.10 -22.31
N GLN A 44 -13.37 -0.93 -21.31
CA GLN A 44 -12.90 -2.31 -21.28
C GLN A 44 -13.46 -3.03 -22.50
N SER A 45 -12.63 -3.85 -23.15
CA SER A 45 -13.08 -4.69 -24.25
C SER A 45 -14.16 -5.65 -23.74
N GLY A 46 -15.28 -5.72 -24.46
CA GLY A 46 -16.36 -6.66 -24.13
C GLY A 46 -15.86 -8.11 -24.17
N LEU A 47 -16.50 -8.99 -23.40
CA LEU A 47 -16.13 -10.41 -23.29
C LEU A 47 -15.99 -11.11 -24.64
N LEU A 48 -16.90 -10.81 -25.59
CA LEU A 48 -16.85 -11.37 -26.94
C LEU A 48 -15.62 -10.90 -27.72
N LYS A 49 -15.26 -9.61 -27.60
CA LYS A 49 -14.06 -9.08 -28.25
C LYS A 49 -12.80 -9.72 -27.67
N LYS A 50 -12.73 -9.87 -26.34
CA LYS A 50 -11.63 -10.58 -25.68
C LYS A 50 -11.52 -12.03 -26.14
N PHE A 51 -12.67 -12.71 -26.27
CA PHE A 51 -12.74 -14.08 -26.81
C PHE A 51 -12.17 -14.14 -28.22
N LEU A 52 -12.63 -13.29 -29.13
CA LEU A 52 -12.17 -13.25 -30.52
C LEU A 52 -10.68 -12.89 -30.62
N MET A 53 -10.17 -12.01 -29.75
CA MET A 53 -8.75 -11.66 -29.71
C MET A 53 -7.84 -12.85 -29.32
N GLN A 54 -8.34 -13.86 -28.59
CA GLN A 54 -7.57 -15.08 -28.34
C GLN A 54 -7.26 -15.81 -29.66
N PHE A 55 -8.17 -15.79 -30.64
CA PHE A 55 -7.98 -16.47 -31.93
C PHE A 55 -7.12 -15.68 -32.93
N ALA A 56 -6.78 -14.42 -32.61
CA ALA A 56 -5.89 -13.62 -33.44
C ALA A 56 -4.41 -14.01 -33.27
N ASP A 57 -4.11 -14.89 -32.31
CA ASP A 57 -2.79 -15.45 -32.13
C ASP A 57 -2.38 -16.35 -33.30
N LEU A 58 -1.16 -16.16 -33.81
CA LEU A 58 -0.63 -16.88 -34.97
C LEU A 58 -0.72 -18.40 -34.82
N MET A 59 -0.65 -18.91 -33.60
CA MET A 59 -0.61 -20.33 -33.34
C MET A 59 -1.95 -20.97 -33.19
N ILE A 60 -2.88 -20.25 -32.60
CA ILE A 60 -4.28 -20.64 -32.68
C ILE A 60 -4.69 -20.64 -34.15
N MET A 61 -4.22 -19.70 -34.98
CA MET A 61 -4.47 -19.74 -36.43
C MET A 61 -3.86 -20.97 -37.12
N ILE A 62 -2.62 -21.37 -36.79
CA ILE A 62 -1.98 -22.57 -37.36
C ILE A 62 -2.67 -23.87 -36.89
N LEU A 63 -3.08 -23.95 -35.62
CA LEU A 63 -3.83 -25.09 -35.08
C LEU A 63 -5.24 -25.17 -35.69
N LEU A 64 -5.91 -24.04 -35.89
CA LEU A 64 -7.20 -24.00 -36.59
C LEU A 64 -7.05 -24.42 -38.06
N ALA A 65 -5.98 -23.98 -38.74
CA ALA A 65 -5.67 -24.45 -40.09
C ALA A 65 -5.39 -25.95 -40.11
N SER A 66 -4.65 -26.48 -39.13
CA SER A 66 -4.38 -27.92 -39.00
C SER A 66 -5.66 -28.70 -38.73
N ALA A 67 -6.54 -28.21 -37.85
CA ALA A 67 -7.84 -28.80 -37.59
C ALA A 67 -8.72 -28.82 -38.85
N LEU A 68 -8.72 -27.73 -39.63
CA LEU A 68 -9.44 -27.63 -40.89
C LEU A 68 -8.90 -28.64 -41.92
N VAL A 69 -7.58 -28.75 -42.05
CA VAL A 69 -6.94 -29.73 -42.94
C VAL A 69 -7.32 -31.15 -42.52
N SER A 70 -7.24 -31.49 -41.22
CA SER A 70 -7.66 -32.81 -40.71
C SER A 70 -9.14 -33.11 -40.99
N PHE A 71 -10.03 -32.11 -40.89
CA PHE A 71 -11.44 -32.29 -41.28
C PHE A 71 -11.62 -32.52 -42.78
N ILE A 72 -10.87 -31.82 -43.62
CA ILE A 72 -10.92 -31.97 -45.09
C ILE A 72 -10.43 -33.36 -45.49
N ILE A 73 -9.27 -33.79 -44.99
CA ILE A 73 -8.71 -35.11 -45.32
C ILE A 73 -9.63 -36.21 -44.78
N GLY A 74 -10.15 -36.07 -43.56
CA GLY A 74 -11.11 -37.01 -42.98
C GLY A 74 -12.43 -37.11 -43.74
N ALA A 75 -12.90 -36.01 -44.32
CA ALA A 75 -14.08 -35.97 -45.19
C ALA A 75 -13.84 -36.62 -46.56
N ILE A 76 -12.64 -36.43 -47.14
CA ILE A 76 -12.25 -37.02 -48.43
C ILE A 76 -11.98 -38.52 -48.30
N ASN A 77 -11.27 -38.93 -47.25
CA ASN A 77 -10.83 -40.31 -47.03
C ASN A 77 -11.86 -41.15 -46.23
N HIS A 78 -13.03 -40.59 -45.88
CA HIS A 78 -14.05 -41.21 -45.02
C HIS A 78 -13.48 -41.84 -43.73
N THR A 79 -12.40 -41.26 -43.20
CA THR A 79 -11.67 -41.84 -42.08
C THR A 79 -12.06 -41.12 -40.79
N SER A 80 -12.77 -41.84 -39.92
CA SER A 80 -13.27 -41.28 -38.65
C SER A 80 -12.17 -40.76 -37.73
N SER A 81 -10.95 -41.29 -37.82
CA SER A 81 -9.82 -40.86 -36.96
C SER A 81 -9.39 -39.43 -37.23
N GLU A 82 -9.33 -39.00 -38.50
CA GLU A 82 -8.87 -37.65 -38.84
C GLU A 82 -9.92 -36.57 -38.52
N ILE A 83 -11.20 -36.91 -38.63
CA ILE A 83 -12.30 -36.05 -38.16
C ILE A 83 -12.22 -35.88 -36.64
N ILE A 84 -11.91 -36.95 -35.91
CA ILE A 84 -11.71 -36.90 -34.45
C ILE A 84 -10.50 -36.01 -34.12
N ASP A 85 -9.38 -36.15 -34.84
CA ASP A 85 -8.18 -35.32 -34.63
C ASP A 85 -8.48 -33.82 -34.80
N GLY A 86 -9.19 -33.45 -35.87
CA GLY A 86 -9.63 -32.06 -36.08
C GLY A 86 -10.53 -31.54 -34.97
N ALA A 87 -11.49 -32.37 -34.51
CA ALA A 87 -12.40 -32.02 -33.41
C ALA A 87 -11.70 -31.83 -32.08
N VAL A 88 -10.68 -32.64 -31.80
CA VAL A 88 -9.86 -32.55 -30.58
C VAL A 88 -9.02 -31.27 -30.58
N ILE A 89 -8.34 -30.96 -31.69
CA ILE A 89 -7.55 -29.72 -31.80
C ILE A 89 -8.47 -28.51 -31.59
N LEU A 90 -9.64 -28.50 -32.21
CA LEU A 90 -10.63 -27.44 -32.02
C LEU A 90 -11.10 -27.33 -30.56
N ALA A 91 -11.35 -28.46 -29.89
CA ALA A 91 -11.77 -28.47 -28.48
C ALA A 91 -10.70 -27.87 -27.55
N ILE A 92 -9.42 -28.16 -27.79
CA ILE A 92 -8.32 -27.64 -26.97
C ILE A 92 -8.11 -26.15 -27.24
N VAL A 93 -8.20 -25.71 -28.50
CA VAL A 93 -8.14 -24.29 -28.84
C VAL A 93 -9.28 -23.50 -28.17
N LEU A 94 -10.51 -24.03 -28.21
CA LEU A 94 -11.65 -23.44 -27.51
C LEU A 94 -11.44 -23.39 -26.00
N MET A 95 -10.91 -24.47 -25.43
CA MET A 95 -10.59 -24.54 -24.01
C MET A 95 -9.51 -23.51 -23.63
N ASN A 96 -8.47 -23.32 -24.46
CA ASN A 96 -7.46 -22.28 -24.27
C ASN A 96 -8.08 -20.88 -24.28
N ALA A 97 -8.92 -20.58 -25.27
CA ALA A 97 -9.61 -19.29 -25.34
C ALA A 97 -10.49 -19.04 -24.10
N VAL A 98 -11.22 -20.05 -23.62
CA VAL A 98 -12.03 -19.96 -22.39
C VAL A 98 -11.15 -19.72 -21.18
N PHE A 99 -10.08 -20.49 -20.98
CA PHE A 99 -9.16 -20.30 -19.86
C PHE A 99 -8.48 -18.93 -19.90
N GLY A 100 -8.01 -18.48 -21.06
CA GLY A 100 -7.41 -17.16 -21.25
C GLY A 100 -8.35 -16.04 -20.79
N ILE A 101 -9.63 -16.08 -21.19
CA ILE A 101 -10.63 -15.10 -20.77
C ILE A 101 -10.96 -15.20 -19.29
N LEU A 102 -11.07 -16.41 -18.73
CA LEU A 102 -11.33 -16.61 -17.31
C LEU A 102 -10.18 -16.01 -16.47
N GLN A 103 -8.93 -16.23 -16.89
CA GLN A 103 -7.74 -15.66 -16.25
C GLN A 103 -7.72 -14.15 -16.38
N GLU A 104 -7.92 -13.61 -17.59
CA GLU A 104 -7.88 -12.17 -17.86
C GLU A 104 -9.01 -11.41 -17.12
N ASN A 105 -10.24 -11.94 -17.14
CA ASN A 105 -11.35 -11.34 -16.40
C ASN A 105 -11.16 -11.41 -14.90
N LYS A 106 -10.58 -12.49 -14.38
CA LYS A 106 -10.32 -12.61 -12.94
C LYS A 106 -9.24 -11.61 -12.52
N ALA A 107 -8.19 -11.45 -13.33
CA ALA A 107 -7.19 -10.42 -13.13
C ALA A 107 -7.81 -9.00 -13.16
N GLU A 108 -8.61 -8.70 -14.18
CA GLU A 108 -9.24 -7.39 -14.36
C GLU A 108 -10.29 -7.06 -13.29
N LYS A 109 -11.19 -7.99 -12.96
CA LYS A 109 -12.19 -7.79 -11.89
C LYS A 109 -11.52 -7.51 -10.55
N SER A 110 -10.40 -8.20 -10.29
CA SER A 110 -9.66 -8.00 -9.05
C SER A 110 -8.96 -6.64 -9.03
N LEU A 111 -8.38 -6.19 -10.16
CA LEU A 111 -7.86 -4.82 -10.31
C LEU A 111 -8.96 -3.75 -10.11
N LEU A 112 -10.14 -3.94 -10.71
CA LEU A 112 -11.27 -3.01 -10.55
C LEU A 112 -11.79 -2.92 -9.12
N ALA A 113 -11.85 -4.05 -8.40
CA ALA A 113 -12.27 -4.07 -7.01
C ALA A 113 -11.32 -3.27 -6.12
N LEU A 114 -10.02 -3.29 -6.44
CA LEU A 114 -8.99 -2.52 -5.74
C LEU A 114 -9.12 -1.02 -6.01
N GLU A 115 -9.31 -0.61 -7.27
CA GLU A 115 -9.54 0.80 -7.61
C GLU A 115 -10.75 1.40 -6.86
N LYS A 116 -11.81 0.61 -6.64
CA LYS A 116 -13.00 1.06 -5.89
C LYS A 116 -12.74 1.30 -4.41
N MET A 117 -11.69 0.71 -3.84
CA MET A 117 -11.34 0.82 -2.42
C MET A 117 -10.50 2.06 -2.10
N SER A 118 -9.82 2.66 -3.08
CA SER A 118 -8.97 3.85 -2.87
C SER A 118 -9.60 5.16 -3.37
N GLN A 119 -10.92 5.18 -3.61
CA GLN A 119 -11.60 6.36 -4.12
C GLN A 119 -11.64 7.47 -3.04
N PRO A 120 -11.26 8.72 -3.37
CA PRO A 120 -11.28 9.81 -2.43
C PRO A 120 -12.71 10.16 -2.01
N GLU A 121 -12.87 10.57 -0.76
CA GLU A 121 -14.12 11.06 -0.20
C GLU A 121 -14.06 12.56 0.02
N SER A 122 -15.21 13.24 -0.01
CA SER A 122 -15.32 14.66 0.31
C SER A 122 -16.41 14.87 1.33
N VAL A 123 -16.23 15.89 2.18
CA VAL A 123 -17.24 16.34 3.13
C VAL A 123 -18.14 17.34 2.44
N ILE A 124 -19.43 17.03 2.40
CA ILE A 124 -20.44 17.89 1.77
C ILE A 124 -21.59 18.16 2.74
N LEU A 125 -22.39 19.15 2.41
CA LEU A 125 -23.66 19.44 3.05
C LEU A 125 -24.80 18.90 2.18
N ARG A 126 -25.61 17.99 2.72
CA ARG A 126 -26.91 17.58 2.16
C ARG A 126 -27.93 17.51 3.27
N ASP A 127 -29.17 17.88 2.98
CA ASP A 127 -30.25 17.93 3.97
C ASP A 127 -29.88 18.74 5.24
N GLY A 128 -29.04 19.78 5.10
CA GLY A 128 -28.52 20.60 6.19
C GLY A 128 -27.53 19.90 7.13
N LYS A 129 -27.07 18.68 6.79
CA LYS A 129 -26.12 17.90 7.60
C LYS A 129 -24.82 17.68 6.85
N GLN A 130 -23.70 17.76 7.56
CA GLN A 130 -22.41 17.39 7.01
C GLN A 130 -22.32 15.87 6.90
N ILE A 131 -22.10 15.38 5.67
CA ILE A 131 -21.94 13.97 5.36
C ILE A 131 -20.69 13.76 4.53
N LYS A 132 -20.03 12.62 4.74
CA LYS A 132 -18.87 12.21 3.96
C LYS A 132 -19.34 11.30 2.83
N ILE A 133 -19.05 11.67 1.58
CA ILE A 133 -19.47 10.90 0.40
C ILE A 133 -18.28 10.67 -0.53
N LYS A 134 -18.38 9.67 -1.40
CA LYS A 134 -17.38 9.45 -2.46
C LYS A 134 -17.38 10.61 -3.45
N THR A 135 -16.19 11.05 -3.87
CA THR A 135 -16.01 12.12 -4.85
C THR A 135 -16.78 11.84 -6.15
N GLU A 136 -16.82 10.59 -6.59
CA GLU A 136 -17.63 10.17 -7.75
C GLU A 136 -19.13 10.05 -7.46
N ILE A 137 -19.71 10.65 -6.44
CA ILE A 137 -21.17 10.90 -6.40
C ILE A 137 -21.50 12.37 -6.16
N ILE A 138 -20.49 13.24 -6.28
CA ILE A 138 -20.66 14.69 -6.29
C ILE A 138 -21.25 15.12 -7.63
N VAL A 139 -22.18 16.06 -7.56
CA VAL A 139 -22.93 16.61 -8.68
C VAL A 139 -23.05 18.13 -8.59
N PRO A 140 -23.26 18.84 -9.72
CA PRO A 140 -23.59 20.26 -9.67
C PRO A 140 -24.77 20.55 -8.76
N GLY A 141 -24.58 21.53 -7.86
CA GLY A 141 -25.52 21.91 -6.81
C GLY A 141 -25.16 21.39 -5.42
N ASP A 142 -24.27 20.40 -5.27
CA ASP A 142 -23.75 20.02 -3.95
C ASP A 142 -22.98 21.19 -3.32
N VAL A 143 -22.99 21.28 -1.99
CA VAL A 143 -22.18 22.26 -1.24
C VAL A 143 -21.07 21.51 -0.52
N ILE A 144 -19.82 21.86 -0.82
CA ILE A 144 -18.62 21.24 -0.24
C ILE A 144 -18.14 22.09 0.92
N VAL A 145 -17.73 21.41 2.00
CA VAL A 145 -17.06 22.02 3.14
C VAL A 145 -15.56 22.03 2.85
N LEU A 146 -14.96 23.21 2.91
CA LEU A 146 -13.54 23.42 2.65
C LEU A 146 -12.80 23.67 3.97
N GLU A 147 -11.75 22.89 4.20
CA GLU A 147 -10.82 23.07 5.31
C GLU A 147 -9.39 22.91 4.81
N ALA A 148 -8.42 23.37 5.59
CA ALA A 148 -7.01 23.19 5.25
C ALA A 148 -6.68 21.70 5.04
N GLY A 149 -6.08 21.37 3.89
CA GLY A 149 -5.76 20.02 3.45
C GLY A 149 -6.82 19.32 2.60
N THR A 150 -7.98 19.95 2.34
CA THR A 150 -8.98 19.44 1.40
C THR A 150 -8.48 19.55 -0.04
N ILE A 151 -8.56 18.45 -0.81
CA ILE A 151 -8.48 18.49 -2.27
C ILE A 151 -9.86 18.81 -2.80
N LEU A 152 -9.94 19.79 -3.68
CA LEU A 152 -11.19 20.18 -4.32
C LEU A 152 -11.62 19.10 -5.34
N PRO A 153 -12.79 18.46 -5.15
CA PRO A 153 -13.25 17.35 -6.00
C PRO A 153 -13.89 17.81 -7.32
N ALA A 154 -14.16 19.11 -7.44
CA ALA A 154 -14.92 19.72 -8.51
C ALA A 154 -14.62 21.22 -8.59
N ASP A 155 -15.00 21.85 -9.70
CA ASP A 155 -14.95 23.30 -9.80
C ASP A 155 -16.15 23.89 -9.05
N CYS A 156 -15.87 24.83 -8.15
CA CYS A 156 -16.86 25.36 -7.23
C CYS A 156 -16.82 26.88 -7.13
N ARG A 157 -17.99 27.48 -6.90
CA ARG A 157 -18.16 28.88 -6.55
C ARG A 157 -18.16 29.02 -5.03
N LEU A 158 -17.29 29.86 -4.48
CA LEU A 158 -17.26 30.10 -3.03
C LEU A 158 -18.54 30.80 -2.56
N ILE A 159 -19.09 30.29 -1.46
CA ILE A 159 -20.26 30.85 -0.77
C ILE A 159 -19.82 31.53 0.53
N GLU A 160 -18.86 30.92 1.24
CA GLU A 160 -18.26 31.47 2.45
C GLU A 160 -16.75 31.25 2.42
N SER A 161 -15.98 32.21 2.95
CA SER A 161 -14.52 32.12 3.06
C SER A 161 -14.03 32.83 4.31
N SER A 162 -13.13 32.20 5.07
CA SER A 162 -12.47 32.79 6.22
C SER A 162 -10.97 32.50 6.15
N SER A 163 -10.18 33.54 5.84
CA SER A 163 -8.72 33.45 5.63
C SER A 163 -8.32 32.28 4.71
N LEU A 164 -9.06 32.08 3.61
CA LEU A 164 -8.95 30.93 2.73
C LEU A 164 -7.85 31.13 1.69
N TYR A 165 -6.89 30.22 1.64
CA TYR A 165 -5.80 30.21 0.66
C TYR A 165 -5.78 28.87 -0.06
N VAL A 166 -5.70 28.89 -1.39
CA VAL A 166 -5.72 27.70 -2.24
C VAL A 166 -4.48 27.67 -3.12
N ASP A 167 -3.82 26.53 -3.17
CA ASP A 167 -2.73 26.23 -4.10
C ASP A 167 -3.32 25.76 -5.42
N GLU A 168 -3.18 26.61 -6.44
CA GLU A 168 -3.67 26.39 -7.80
C GLU A 168 -2.54 26.04 -8.78
N SER A 169 -1.35 25.73 -8.27
CA SER A 169 -0.15 25.43 -9.07
C SER A 169 -0.35 24.30 -10.08
N SER A 170 -1.20 23.32 -9.76
CA SER A 170 -1.55 22.22 -10.67
C SER A 170 -2.28 22.68 -11.95
N LEU A 171 -2.89 23.86 -11.92
CA LEU A 171 -3.68 24.42 -13.01
C LEU A 171 -3.02 25.64 -13.67
N THR A 172 -2.38 26.50 -12.87
CA THR A 172 -1.80 27.77 -13.33
C THR A 172 -0.28 27.70 -13.51
N GLY A 173 0.40 26.73 -12.88
CA GLY A 173 1.85 26.64 -12.83
C GLY A 173 2.51 27.60 -11.82
N GLU A 174 1.75 28.48 -11.19
CA GLU A 174 2.25 29.43 -10.18
C GLU A 174 2.29 28.76 -8.79
N SER A 175 3.44 28.81 -8.12
CA SER A 175 3.68 28.05 -6.88
C SER A 175 3.16 28.73 -5.61
N HIS A 176 2.63 29.95 -5.72
CA HIS A 176 2.14 30.71 -4.57
C HIS A 176 0.66 30.43 -4.31
N ALA A 177 0.30 30.23 -3.05
CA ALA A 177 -1.09 30.07 -2.65
C ALA A 177 -1.87 31.39 -2.87
N VAL A 178 -3.01 31.28 -3.54
CA VAL A 178 -3.87 32.41 -3.89
C VAL A 178 -4.90 32.61 -2.80
N GLU A 179 -5.02 33.84 -2.29
CA GLU A 179 -6.08 34.21 -1.35
C GLU A 179 -7.44 34.24 -2.06
N LYS A 180 -8.43 33.62 -1.40
CA LYS A 180 -9.78 33.47 -1.93
C LYS A 180 -10.79 34.25 -1.10
N ASP A 181 -11.75 34.85 -1.80
CA ASP A 181 -12.80 35.68 -1.21
C ASP A 181 -14.16 35.36 -1.86
N ALA A 182 -15.09 34.85 -1.05
CA ALA A 182 -16.44 34.52 -1.48
C ALA A 182 -17.26 35.74 -1.94
N ASN A 183 -17.02 36.91 -1.33
CA ASN A 183 -17.77 38.14 -1.57
C ASN A 183 -17.32 38.87 -2.84
N CYS A 184 -16.16 38.51 -3.39
CA CYS A 184 -15.67 39.08 -4.63
C CYS A 184 -16.54 38.65 -5.83
N ILE A 185 -16.87 39.59 -6.72
CA ILE A 185 -17.53 39.33 -8.01
C ILE A 185 -16.54 39.70 -9.11
N CYS A 186 -16.18 38.72 -9.94
CA CYS A 186 -15.21 38.89 -11.01
C CYS A 186 -15.90 39.40 -12.30
N LYS A 187 -15.17 40.11 -13.16
CA LYS A 187 -15.67 40.49 -14.48
C LYS A 187 -15.68 39.27 -15.40
N GLU A 188 -16.51 39.27 -16.45
CA GLU A 188 -16.54 38.13 -17.39
C GLU A 188 -15.21 37.89 -18.10
N SER A 189 -14.37 38.92 -18.25
CA SER A 189 -13.04 38.84 -18.85
C SER A 189 -11.94 38.41 -17.88
N THR A 190 -12.23 38.12 -16.61
CA THR A 190 -11.20 37.77 -15.61
C THR A 190 -10.53 36.43 -15.96
N PRO A 191 -9.18 36.40 -16.09
CA PRO A 191 -8.43 35.18 -16.38
C PRO A 191 -8.51 34.20 -15.20
N LEU A 192 -8.24 32.91 -15.46
CA LEU A 192 -8.46 31.84 -14.48
C LEU A 192 -7.70 32.07 -13.16
N SER A 193 -6.44 32.49 -13.23
CA SER A 193 -5.57 32.75 -12.08
C SER A 193 -6.06 33.89 -11.18
N GLU A 194 -6.85 34.83 -11.70
CA GLU A 194 -7.33 36.00 -10.96
C GLU A 194 -8.73 35.81 -10.33
N ARG A 195 -9.39 34.67 -10.59
CA ARG A 195 -10.75 34.39 -10.08
C ARG A 195 -10.69 34.00 -8.60
N LYS A 196 -10.66 35.01 -7.73
CA LYS A 196 -10.60 34.85 -6.25
C LYS A 196 -11.83 34.18 -5.63
N ASN A 197 -12.93 34.15 -6.36
CA ASN A 197 -14.23 33.71 -5.86
C ASN A 197 -14.59 32.28 -6.33
N MET A 198 -13.65 31.64 -7.05
CA MET A 198 -13.71 30.27 -7.55
C MET A 198 -12.59 29.42 -6.96
N VAL A 199 -12.84 28.13 -6.90
CA VAL A 199 -11.89 27.09 -6.52
C VAL A 199 -12.05 25.90 -7.46
N TYR A 200 -10.95 25.24 -7.82
CA TYR A 200 -10.91 24.34 -8.97
C TYR A 200 -10.62 22.88 -8.62
N ASN A 201 -11.17 21.97 -9.42
CA ASN A 201 -10.93 20.53 -9.29
C ASN A 201 -9.43 20.21 -9.32
N GLY A 202 -8.95 19.42 -8.35
CA GLY A 202 -7.55 19.02 -8.21
C GLY A 202 -6.61 20.08 -7.62
N THR A 203 -7.15 21.20 -7.14
CA THR A 203 -6.41 22.19 -6.33
C THR A 203 -6.58 21.92 -4.84
N ASN A 204 -5.71 22.50 -4.02
CA ASN A 204 -5.54 22.17 -2.60
C ASN A 204 -5.81 23.41 -1.72
N VAL A 205 -6.64 23.26 -0.68
CA VAL A 205 -6.78 24.30 0.35
C VAL A 205 -5.58 24.28 1.30
N VAL A 206 -4.73 25.31 1.23
CA VAL A 206 -3.51 25.40 2.05
C VAL A 206 -3.82 25.83 3.49
N LYS A 207 -4.74 26.79 3.65
CA LYS A 207 -5.08 27.44 4.92
C LYS A 207 -6.50 27.97 4.89
N GLY A 208 -7.14 28.04 6.05
CA GLY A 208 -8.46 28.65 6.23
C GLY A 208 -9.60 27.65 6.11
N ARG A 209 -10.83 28.17 6.05
CA ARG A 209 -12.06 27.39 5.91
C ARG A 209 -13.09 28.12 5.04
N GLY A 210 -14.03 27.38 4.46
CA GLY A 210 -15.10 27.94 3.65
C GLY A 210 -16.16 26.94 3.23
N LEU A 211 -17.18 27.44 2.51
CA LEU A 211 -18.21 26.65 1.85
C LEU A 211 -18.19 26.95 0.35
N ALA A 212 -18.34 25.94 -0.49
CA ALA A 212 -18.31 26.11 -1.94
C ALA A 212 -19.41 25.32 -2.64
N LEU A 213 -20.11 25.97 -3.57
CA LEU A 213 -21.15 25.39 -4.42
C LEU A 213 -20.52 24.72 -5.63
N VAL A 214 -20.78 23.43 -5.84
CA VAL A 214 -20.31 22.69 -7.02
C VAL A 214 -21.02 23.22 -8.26
N VAL A 215 -20.24 23.72 -9.21
CA VAL A 215 -20.77 24.25 -10.49
C VAL A 215 -20.41 23.37 -11.68
N SER A 216 -19.28 22.66 -11.63
CA SER A 216 -18.84 21.79 -12.73
C SER A 216 -18.04 20.59 -12.24
N VAL A 217 -18.28 19.44 -12.85
CA VAL A 217 -17.67 18.14 -12.48
C VAL A 217 -17.12 17.44 -13.72
N GLY A 218 -16.13 16.56 -13.54
CA GLY A 218 -15.66 15.68 -14.62
C GLY A 218 -15.04 16.43 -15.81
N LYS A 219 -15.42 16.04 -17.03
CA LYS A 219 -14.92 16.63 -18.30
C LYS A 219 -15.21 18.13 -18.41
N ALA A 220 -16.27 18.61 -17.76
CA ALA A 220 -16.65 20.02 -17.77
C ALA A 220 -15.78 20.88 -16.85
N SER A 221 -15.07 20.29 -15.88
CA SER A 221 -14.13 21.04 -15.02
C SER A 221 -12.90 21.52 -15.79
N GLU A 222 -12.25 22.58 -15.34
CA GLU A 222 -11.08 23.15 -16.01
C GLU A 222 -9.94 22.14 -16.12
N LEU A 223 -9.66 21.39 -15.05
CA LEU A 223 -8.70 20.28 -15.09
C LEU A 223 -9.16 19.15 -16.04
N GLY A 224 -10.47 18.87 -16.09
CA GLY A 224 -11.05 17.88 -17.00
C GLY A 224 -10.86 18.23 -18.48
N LYS A 225 -10.96 19.50 -18.84
CA LYS A 225 -10.70 20.00 -20.21
C LYS A 225 -9.22 19.79 -20.60
N ILE A 226 -8.30 20.04 -19.66
CA ILE A 226 -6.86 19.84 -19.86
C ILE A 226 -6.52 18.34 -19.95
N ALA A 227 -7.05 17.52 -19.04
CA ALA A 227 -6.79 16.09 -18.98
C ALA A 227 -7.28 15.35 -20.23
N GLY A 228 -8.40 15.78 -20.84
CA GLY A 228 -8.86 15.27 -22.13
C GLY A 228 -7.80 15.40 -23.23
N ALA A 229 -7.06 16.51 -23.25
CA ALA A 229 -6.01 16.78 -24.23
C ALA A 229 -4.70 15.98 -23.98
N LEU A 230 -4.45 15.53 -22.75
CA LEU A 230 -3.21 14.84 -22.33
C LEU A 230 -3.31 13.30 -22.27
N SER A 231 -4.44 12.73 -22.64
CA SER A 231 -4.84 11.34 -22.39
C SER A 231 -4.02 10.22 -23.11
N ASN A 232 -2.87 10.55 -23.73
CA ASN A 232 -2.01 9.63 -24.47
C ASN A 232 -0.62 9.36 -23.84
N THR A 233 -0.44 9.61 -22.54
CA THR A 233 0.86 9.34 -21.88
C THR A 233 1.03 7.83 -21.59
N LYS A 234 2.06 7.19 -22.16
CA LYS A 234 2.35 5.76 -21.97
C LYS A 234 2.76 5.48 -20.52
N LYS A 235 2.17 4.47 -19.88
CA LYS A 235 2.54 3.99 -18.54
C LYS A 235 3.94 3.36 -18.55
N GLU A 236 4.77 3.72 -17.58
CA GLU A 236 6.07 3.06 -17.34
C GLU A 236 5.88 1.66 -16.75
N LEU A 237 6.76 0.71 -17.13
CA LEU A 237 6.74 -0.67 -16.63
C LEU A 237 7.39 -0.76 -15.24
N THR A 238 6.85 -1.63 -14.38
CA THR A 238 7.43 -1.88 -13.05
C THR A 238 8.78 -2.61 -13.15
N PRO A 239 9.66 -2.56 -12.13
CA PRO A 239 10.90 -3.32 -12.12
C PRO A 239 10.70 -4.82 -12.35
N LEU A 240 9.69 -5.44 -11.71
CA LEU A 240 9.33 -6.83 -11.99
C LEU A 240 8.90 -7.05 -13.45
N GLN A 241 8.01 -6.19 -13.98
CA GLN A 241 7.56 -6.30 -15.37
C GLN A 241 8.70 -6.14 -16.37
N LYS A 242 9.65 -5.24 -16.08
CA LYS A 242 10.87 -5.05 -16.87
C LYS A 242 11.74 -6.29 -16.85
N GLY A 243 11.99 -6.86 -15.67
CA GLY A 243 12.75 -8.11 -15.53
C GLY A 243 12.13 -9.28 -16.29
N ILE A 244 10.80 -9.42 -16.23
CA ILE A 244 10.06 -10.44 -17.00
C ILE A 244 10.18 -10.20 -18.50
N LYS A 245 10.05 -8.95 -18.95
CA LYS A 245 10.18 -8.59 -20.37
C LYS A 245 11.58 -8.89 -20.91
N ASP A 246 12.60 -8.58 -20.12
CA ASP A 246 14.00 -8.83 -20.51
C ASP A 246 14.30 -10.34 -20.59
N LEU A 247 13.76 -11.14 -19.68
CA LEU A 247 13.82 -12.60 -19.76
C LEU A 247 13.05 -13.15 -20.96
N GLY A 248 11.84 -12.63 -21.19
CA GLY A 248 11.02 -12.98 -22.35
C GLY A 248 11.82 -12.80 -23.64
N LYS A 249 12.54 -11.67 -23.80
CA LYS A 249 13.42 -11.45 -24.96
C LYS A 249 14.53 -12.50 -25.08
N ILE A 250 15.23 -12.81 -23.98
CA ILE A 250 16.31 -13.82 -24.01
C ILE A 250 15.75 -15.17 -24.47
N ILE A 251 14.61 -15.58 -23.92
CA ILE A 251 13.95 -16.82 -24.29
C ILE A 251 13.48 -16.76 -25.75
N THR A 252 12.87 -15.68 -26.21
CA THR A 252 12.47 -15.53 -27.62
C THR A 252 13.65 -15.71 -28.57
N TYR A 253 14.82 -15.13 -28.27
CA TYR A 253 16.01 -15.32 -29.11
C TYR A 253 16.53 -16.75 -29.08
N LEU A 254 16.53 -17.39 -27.90
CA LEU A 254 16.94 -18.79 -27.75
C LEU A 254 16.00 -19.73 -28.51
N ILE A 255 14.69 -19.51 -28.42
CA ILE A 255 13.66 -20.26 -29.14
C ILE A 255 13.85 -20.13 -30.65
N LEU A 256 14.02 -18.91 -31.15
CA LEU A 256 14.19 -18.67 -32.58
C LEU A 256 15.45 -19.38 -33.10
N GLY A 257 16.55 -19.34 -32.35
CA GLY A 257 17.76 -20.07 -32.67
C GLY A 257 17.54 -21.59 -32.71
N MET A 258 16.88 -22.15 -31.70
CA MET A 258 16.55 -23.58 -31.65
C MET A 258 15.65 -24.00 -32.81
N ALA A 259 14.62 -23.21 -33.11
CA ALA A 259 13.67 -23.47 -34.20
C ALA A 259 14.36 -23.52 -35.57
N VAL A 260 15.28 -22.58 -35.84
CA VAL A 260 16.08 -22.58 -37.08
C VAL A 260 16.96 -23.83 -37.16
N VAL A 261 17.64 -24.20 -36.08
CA VAL A 261 18.49 -25.39 -36.04
C VAL A 261 17.66 -26.66 -36.26
N THR A 262 16.51 -26.79 -35.58
CA THR A 262 15.63 -27.96 -35.75
C THR A 262 15.04 -28.03 -37.16
N PHE A 263 14.67 -26.89 -37.75
CA PHE A 263 14.19 -26.84 -39.13
C PHE A 263 15.22 -27.39 -40.12
N ILE A 264 16.49 -26.97 -39.98
CA ILE A 264 17.58 -27.45 -40.85
C ILE A 264 17.79 -28.96 -40.67
N ILE A 265 17.84 -29.44 -39.42
CA ILE A 265 18.04 -30.87 -39.12
C ILE A 265 16.88 -31.71 -39.67
N GLU A 266 15.63 -31.28 -39.48
CA GLU A 266 14.46 -32.02 -39.96
C GLU A 266 14.37 -32.05 -41.47
N ILE A 267 14.76 -30.98 -42.18
CA ILE A 267 14.88 -31.01 -43.65
C ILE A 267 15.86 -32.09 -44.08
N ILE A 268 17.03 -32.14 -43.44
CA ILE A 268 18.08 -33.11 -43.78
C ILE A 268 17.63 -34.54 -43.47
N ALA A 269 16.93 -34.76 -42.34
CA ALA A 269 16.52 -36.09 -41.93
C ALA A 269 15.29 -36.61 -42.71
N LYS A 270 14.22 -35.82 -42.78
CA LYS A 270 12.91 -36.26 -43.29
C LYS A 270 12.65 -35.89 -44.75
N HIS A 271 13.46 -35.01 -45.35
CA HIS A 271 13.31 -34.53 -46.73
C HIS A 271 11.95 -33.87 -47.04
N ASN A 272 11.18 -33.47 -46.02
CA ASN A 272 9.90 -32.79 -46.17
C ASN A 272 9.97 -31.38 -45.53
N PRO A 273 10.12 -30.32 -46.34
CA PRO A 273 10.21 -28.94 -45.84
C PRO A 273 8.96 -28.47 -45.09
N MET A 274 7.78 -29.02 -45.41
CA MET A 274 6.53 -28.65 -44.75
C MET A 274 6.46 -29.21 -43.34
N GLU A 275 6.83 -30.49 -43.14
CA GLU A 275 6.89 -31.09 -41.81
C GLU A 275 7.97 -30.43 -40.94
N ALA A 276 9.16 -30.18 -41.51
CA ALA A 276 10.22 -29.45 -40.83
C ALA A 276 9.77 -28.08 -40.34
N PHE A 277 9.02 -27.36 -41.18
CA PHE A 277 8.45 -26.05 -40.83
C PHE A 277 7.44 -26.17 -39.69
N LEU A 278 6.52 -27.14 -39.76
CA LEU A 278 5.50 -27.36 -38.73
C LEU A 278 6.13 -27.73 -37.37
N THR A 279 7.18 -28.55 -37.34
CA THR A 279 7.89 -28.88 -36.10
C THR A 279 8.63 -27.67 -35.54
N ALA A 280 9.32 -26.90 -36.37
CA ALA A 280 10.04 -25.69 -35.93
C ALA A 280 9.07 -24.64 -35.34
N VAL A 281 7.88 -24.50 -35.95
CA VAL A 281 6.80 -23.67 -35.42
C VAL A 281 6.25 -24.24 -34.11
N ALA A 282 6.01 -25.56 -34.03
CA ALA A 282 5.53 -26.21 -32.81
C ALA A 282 6.48 -26.01 -31.62
N ILE A 283 7.79 -26.19 -31.83
CA ILE A 283 8.83 -25.93 -30.83
C ILE A 283 8.84 -24.45 -30.44
N SER A 284 8.68 -23.55 -31.41
CA SER A 284 8.71 -22.11 -31.16
C SER A 284 7.64 -21.63 -30.18
N VAL A 285 6.55 -22.38 -30.08
CA VAL A 285 5.28 -21.90 -29.51
C VAL A 285 4.99 -22.58 -28.20
N ALA A 286 5.25 -23.90 -28.16
CA ALA A 286 5.47 -24.64 -26.92
C ALA A 286 6.34 -23.87 -25.92
N ALA A 287 7.27 -23.09 -26.44
CA ALA A 287 8.27 -22.39 -25.67
C ALA A 287 7.83 -21.04 -25.08
N ILE A 288 6.74 -20.44 -25.56
CA ILE A 288 6.30 -19.11 -25.13
C ILE A 288 5.55 -19.25 -23.79
N PRO A 289 5.97 -18.56 -22.71
CA PRO A 289 5.27 -18.60 -21.44
C PRO A 289 3.99 -17.74 -21.47
N GLU A 290 2.96 -18.21 -22.17
CA GLU A 290 1.69 -17.48 -22.38
C GLU A 290 0.97 -17.14 -21.07
N SER A 291 1.00 -18.05 -20.09
CA SER A 291 0.26 -17.91 -18.83
C SER A 291 0.95 -17.00 -17.80
N MET A 292 2.25 -16.72 -17.94
CA MET A 292 3.05 -16.07 -16.90
C MET A 292 2.57 -14.65 -16.53
N PRO A 293 2.26 -13.74 -17.49
CA PRO A 293 1.78 -12.40 -17.14
C PRO A 293 0.44 -12.42 -16.39
N ALA A 294 -0.46 -13.33 -16.77
CA ALA A 294 -1.76 -13.50 -16.15
C ALA A 294 -1.63 -14.04 -14.71
N VAL A 295 -0.82 -15.09 -14.53
CA VAL A 295 -0.56 -15.69 -13.21
C VAL A 295 0.02 -14.67 -12.24
N ILE A 296 1.04 -13.90 -12.66
CA ILE A 296 1.67 -12.89 -11.79
C ILE A 296 0.68 -11.80 -11.38
N THR A 297 -0.16 -11.35 -12.32
CA THR A 297 -1.20 -10.35 -12.03
C THR A 297 -2.22 -10.87 -10.99
N ILE A 298 -2.62 -12.14 -11.11
CA ILE A 298 -3.49 -12.81 -10.14
C ILE A 298 -2.81 -12.85 -8.75
N ILE A 299 -1.54 -13.25 -8.67
CA ILE A 299 -0.79 -13.33 -7.41
C ILE A 299 -0.68 -11.97 -6.73
N MET A 300 -0.26 -10.95 -7.49
CA MET A 300 -0.17 -9.58 -6.96
C MET A 300 -1.53 -9.10 -6.46
N SER A 301 -2.60 -9.36 -7.23
CA SER A 301 -3.93 -8.90 -6.85
C SER A 301 -4.45 -9.58 -5.58
N LEU A 302 -4.19 -10.88 -5.41
CA LEU A 302 -4.46 -11.59 -4.16
C LEU A 302 -3.65 -11.02 -3.00
N GLY A 303 -2.38 -10.65 -3.24
CA GLY A 303 -1.52 -9.95 -2.28
C GLY A 303 -2.09 -8.63 -1.82
N VAL A 304 -2.49 -7.76 -2.75
CA VAL A 304 -3.14 -6.48 -2.42
C VAL A 304 -4.46 -6.69 -1.68
N SER A 305 -5.26 -7.70 -2.06
CA SER A 305 -6.50 -8.00 -1.34
C SER A 305 -6.25 -8.40 0.12
N ARG A 306 -5.16 -9.13 0.39
CA ARG A 306 -4.74 -9.46 1.77
C ARG A 306 -4.28 -8.21 2.52
N LEU A 307 -3.49 -7.34 1.89
CA LEU A 307 -3.08 -6.06 2.45
C LEU A 307 -4.29 -5.20 2.85
N ALA A 308 -5.30 -5.10 1.98
CA ALA A 308 -6.51 -4.35 2.27
C ALA A 308 -7.28 -4.92 3.47
N LYS A 309 -7.35 -6.25 3.61
CA LYS A 309 -7.92 -6.90 4.81
C LYS A 309 -7.10 -6.63 6.08
N GLN A 310 -5.80 -6.41 5.92
CA GLN A 310 -4.87 -5.98 6.97
C GLN A 310 -4.78 -4.45 7.06
N ARG A 311 -5.82 -3.70 6.64
CA ARG A 311 -5.91 -2.23 6.80
C ARG A 311 -4.87 -1.41 6.03
N ALA A 312 -4.22 -2.01 5.03
CA ALA A 312 -3.30 -1.34 4.12
C ALA A 312 -3.87 -1.33 2.68
N ILE A 313 -4.42 -0.21 2.25
CA ILE A 313 -5.00 -0.04 0.91
C ILE A 313 -3.90 0.41 -0.05
N VAL A 314 -3.64 -0.37 -1.09
CA VAL A 314 -2.62 -0.05 -2.09
C VAL A 314 -3.27 0.67 -3.27
N LYS A 315 -2.76 1.87 -3.63
CA LYS A 315 -3.23 2.63 -4.81
C LYS A 315 -2.61 2.11 -6.11
N HIS A 316 -1.36 1.66 -6.06
CA HIS A 316 -0.65 1.16 -7.23
C HIS A 316 0.00 -0.20 -6.99
N MET A 317 -0.19 -1.15 -7.91
CA MET A 317 0.31 -2.53 -7.77
C MET A 317 1.83 -2.62 -7.58
N HIS A 318 2.58 -1.72 -8.20
CA HIS A 318 4.05 -1.68 -8.10
C HIS A 318 4.56 -1.32 -6.70
N SER A 319 3.72 -0.67 -5.90
CA SER A 319 4.05 -0.28 -4.54
C SER A 319 4.20 -1.51 -3.63
N VAL A 320 3.49 -2.62 -3.91
CA VAL A 320 3.65 -3.88 -3.16
C VAL A 320 5.05 -4.47 -3.30
N GLU A 321 5.59 -4.46 -4.53
CA GLU A 321 6.94 -4.95 -4.80
C GLU A 321 7.98 -4.10 -4.08
N THR A 322 7.84 -2.77 -4.20
CA THR A 322 8.74 -1.81 -3.56
C THR A 322 8.68 -1.95 -2.05
N LEU A 323 7.49 -2.19 -1.48
CA LEU A 323 7.28 -2.39 -0.05
C LEU A 323 7.98 -3.64 0.48
N GLY A 324 8.01 -4.71 -0.31
CA GLY A 324 8.78 -5.91 0.02
C GLY A 324 10.30 -5.66 0.08
N CYS A 325 10.80 -4.60 -0.53
CA CYS A 325 12.22 -4.23 -0.53
C CYS A 325 12.55 -3.06 0.41
N CYS A 326 11.54 -2.54 1.13
CA CYS A 326 11.71 -1.45 2.06
C CYS A 326 12.74 -1.81 3.13
N ASP A 327 13.73 -0.93 3.31
CA ASP A 327 14.78 -1.07 4.31
C ASP A 327 14.78 0.07 5.34
N VAL A 328 14.21 1.23 5.00
CA VAL A 328 14.08 2.37 5.91
C VAL A 328 12.62 2.82 5.96
N ILE A 329 12.06 2.88 7.17
CA ILE A 329 10.71 3.40 7.41
C ILE A 329 10.82 4.69 8.19
N CYS A 330 10.60 5.82 7.50
CA CYS A 330 10.45 7.13 8.11
C CYS A 330 8.99 7.31 8.53
N SER A 331 8.77 7.40 9.84
CA SER A 331 7.44 7.56 10.43
C SER A 331 7.31 8.90 11.13
N ASP A 332 6.15 9.57 10.97
CA ASP A 332 5.77 10.63 11.89
C ASP A 332 5.48 10.02 13.27
N LYS A 333 5.65 10.82 14.32
CA LYS A 333 5.40 10.43 15.70
C LYS A 333 3.90 10.52 16.01
N THR A 334 3.32 11.71 15.81
CA THR A 334 1.96 12.02 16.29
C THR A 334 0.93 11.24 15.47
N GLY A 335 0.00 10.57 16.14
CA GLY A 335 -1.07 9.81 15.48
C GLY A 335 -0.66 8.48 14.85
N THR A 336 0.62 8.32 14.47
CA THR A 336 1.14 7.08 13.84
C THR A 336 1.84 6.16 14.86
N ILE A 337 2.83 6.68 15.60
CA ILE A 337 3.52 5.96 16.68
C ILE A 337 2.76 6.12 18.00
N THR A 338 2.21 7.30 18.23
CA THR A 338 1.42 7.64 19.40
C THR A 338 -0.08 7.60 19.11
N GLN A 339 -0.89 7.63 20.16
CA GLN A 339 -2.35 7.53 20.03
C GLN A 339 -3.02 8.83 19.58
N ASN A 340 -2.26 9.94 19.49
CA ASN A 340 -2.78 11.30 19.36
C ASN A 340 -3.86 11.59 20.43
N LYS A 341 -3.62 11.10 21.64
CA LYS A 341 -4.52 11.21 22.78
C LYS A 341 -3.71 11.58 24.00
N MET A 342 -3.75 12.86 24.36
CA MET A 342 -3.05 13.33 25.55
C MET A 342 -3.61 12.64 26.81
N GLU A 343 -2.71 12.17 27.66
CA GLU A 343 -3.04 11.59 28.95
C GLU A 343 -2.23 12.27 30.05
N ILE A 344 -2.90 12.66 31.13
CA ILE A 344 -2.20 13.16 32.33
C ILE A 344 -1.41 12.01 32.96
N LYS A 345 -0.12 12.27 33.20
CA LYS A 345 0.84 11.31 33.80
C LYS A 345 1.43 11.83 35.09
N ALA A 346 1.47 13.14 35.32
CA ALA A 346 1.99 13.72 36.54
C ALA A 346 1.20 14.95 36.96
N ILE A 347 1.14 15.19 38.27
CA ILE A 347 0.60 16.41 38.86
C ILE A 347 1.56 16.88 39.95
N TYR A 348 1.74 18.19 40.04
CA TYR A 348 2.41 18.84 41.15
C TYR A 348 1.46 19.84 41.78
N CYS A 349 1.09 19.61 43.04
CA CYS A 349 0.23 20.46 43.83
C CYS A 349 0.65 20.31 45.31
N ASP A 350 0.50 21.36 46.13
CA ASP A 350 0.89 21.35 47.55
C ASP A 350 2.32 20.83 47.80
N ASN A 351 3.29 21.28 46.98
CA ASN A 351 4.69 20.84 47.02
C ASN A 351 4.91 19.32 46.84
N LYS A 352 3.91 18.57 46.38
CA LYS A 352 4.00 17.13 46.14
C LYS A 352 3.93 16.83 44.65
N LEU A 353 4.98 16.22 44.12
CA LEU A 353 5.03 15.70 42.76
C LEU A 353 4.58 14.23 42.76
N SER A 354 3.53 13.91 42.03
CA SER A 354 3.01 12.54 41.92
C SER A 354 2.82 12.10 40.47
N TYR A 355 3.17 10.85 40.20
CA TYR A 355 3.13 10.21 38.88
C TYR A 355 2.04 9.12 38.76
N SER A 356 1.25 8.89 39.83
CA SER A 356 0.33 7.75 39.91
C SER A 356 -1.12 8.08 39.60
N ARG A 357 -1.81 7.22 38.84
CA ARG A 357 -3.21 7.42 38.38
C ARG A 357 -4.28 7.22 39.46
N SER A 358 -3.96 6.62 40.61
CA SER A 358 -5.00 6.01 41.44
C SER A 358 -5.59 6.88 42.56
N ASN A 359 -4.96 7.97 43.03
CA ASN A 359 -5.49 8.69 44.22
C ASN A 359 -5.23 10.20 44.31
N ILE A 360 -4.77 10.89 43.26
CA ILE A 360 -4.31 12.30 43.37
C ILE A 360 -5.45 13.33 43.40
N GLY A 361 -6.58 13.08 42.75
CA GLY A 361 -7.57 14.14 42.48
C GLY A 361 -8.49 14.53 43.65
N LYS A 362 -8.62 13.72 44.71
CA LYS A 362 -9.52 14.09 45.83
C LYS A 362 -8.99 15.24 46.69
N ASP A 363 -7.68 15.46 46.70
CA ASP A 363 -7.04 16.41 47.61
C ASP A 363 -6.88 17.83 47.03
N PHE A 364 -7.19 18.06 45.75
CA PHE A 364 -6.91 19.34 45.06
C PHE A 364 -8.11 19.89 44.25
N PRO A 365 -9.21 20.27 44.92
CA PRO A 365 -10.47 20.69 44.27
C PRO A 365 -10.31 21.92 43.37
N LEU A 366 -9.46 22.88 43.76
CA LEU A 366 -9.24 24.10 43.01
C LEU A 366 -8.49 23.85 41.69
N LEU A 367 -7.49 22.96 41.72
CA LEU A 367 -6.76 22.58 40.51
C LEU A 367 -7.68 21.85 39.52
N LEU A 368 -8.51 20.92 40.00
CA LEU A 368 -9.49 20.23 39.17
C LEU A 368 -10.53 21.19 38.57
N SER A 369 -11.00 22.16 39.36
CA SER A 369 -11.89 23.21 38.87
C SER A 369 -11.22 24.07 37.80
N ALA A 370 -9.95 24.45 38.00
CA ALA A 370 -9.18 25.21 37.01
C ALA A 370 -8.99 24.45 35.69
N MET A 371 -8.78 23.13 35.74
CA MET A 371 -8.68 22.27 34.54
C MET A 371 -9.96 22.26 33.70
N VAL A 372 -11.13 22.40 34.35
CA VAL A 372 -12.45 22.32 33.72
C VAL A 372 -12.98 23.68 33.30
N LEU A 373 -12.85 24.71 34.14
CA LEU A 373 -13.44 26.03 33.92
C LEU A 373 -12.66 26.87 32.90
N CYS A 374 -11.32 26.80 32.94
CA CYS A 374 -10.43 27.41 31.95
C CYS A 374 -10.18 26.44 30.80
N ASN A 375 -11.21 26.12 30.01
CA ASN A 375 -11.15 25.08 28.99
C ASN A 375 -12.23 25.26 27.91
N ASP A 376 -11.89 25.13 26.62
CA ASP A 376 -12.83 25.38 25.51
C ASP A 376 -13.45 24.13 24.88
N CYS A 377 -13.19 22.93 25.41
CA CYS A 377 -13.80 21.70 24.91
C CYS A 377 -15.34 21.73 24.96
N SER A 378 -16.00 21.49 23.84
CA SER A 378 -17.45 21.32 23.76
C SER A 378 -17.88 19.88 24.08
N VAL A 379 -19.12 19.70 24.54
CA VAL A 379 -19.75 18.37 24.73
C VAL A 379 -20.43 17.92 23.43
N SER A 380 -20.14 16.70 22.99
CA SER A 380 -20.73 16.05 21.82
C SER A 380 -21.36 14.70 22.21
N LYS A 381 -22.22 14.13 21.35
CA LYS A 381 -22.86 12.82 21.59
C LYS A 381 -21.85 11.68 21.81
N ASN A 382 -20.63 11.81 21.28
CA ASN A 382 -19.58 10.79 21.36
C ASN A 382 -18.43 11.15 22.34
N GLY A 383 -18.60 12.16 23.19
CA GLY A 383 -17.59 12.60 24.16
C GLY A 383 -17.31 14.10 24.10
N TYR A 384 -16.06 14.51 24.34
CA TYR A 384 -15.65 15.92 24.23
C TYR A 384 -15.02 16.20 22.86
N MET A 385 -15.31 17.36 22.26
CA MET A 385 -14.63 17.88 21.07
C MET A 385 -13.83 19.15 21.42
N GLY A 386 -12.58 19.22 20.97
CA GLY A 386 -11.65 20.30 21.28
C GLY A 386 -10.19 19.86 21.10
N ASP A 387 -9.24 20.66 21.55
CA ASP A 387 -7.81 20.32 21.51
C ASP A 387 -7.52 19.08 22.39
N PRO A 388 -6.69 18.13 21.96
CA PRO A 388 -6.37 16.93 22.73
C PRO A 388 -5.86 17.22 24.15
N THR A 389 -5.11 18.30 24.35
CA THR A 389 -4.61 18.77 25.65
C THR A 389 -5.76 19.13 26.57
N GLU A 390 -6.72 19.90 26.06
CA GLU A 390 -7.89 20.34 26.82
C GLU A 390 -8.84 19.18 27.12
N ILE A 391 -9.04 18.27 26.16
CA ILE A 391 -9.83 17.05 26.34
C ILE A 391 -9.22 16.19 27.46
N ALA A 392 -7.89 16.09 27.53
CA ALA A 392 -7.19 15.32 28.56
C ALA A 392 -7.44 15.87 29.97
N LEU A 393 -7.42 17.21 30.12
CA LEU A 393 -7.71 17.90 31.37
C LEU A 393 -9.13 17.60 31.88
N VAL A 394 -10.14 17.76 31.02
CA VAL A 394 -11.55 17.51 31.38
C VAL A 394 -11.79 16.03 31.66
N ASN A 395 -11.26 15.13 30.82
CA ASN A 395 -11.41 13.69 31.04
C ASN A 395 -10.75 13.23 32.34
N PHE A 396 -9.64 13.85 32.74
CA PHE A 396 -9.02 13.55 34.02
C PHE A 396 -9.87 14.07 35.18
N ALA A 397 -10.31 15.32 35.14
CA ALA A 397 -11.13 15.92 36.20
C ALA A 397 -12.47 15.19 36.39
N LYS A 398 -13.09 14.72 35.31
CA LYS A 398 -14.31 13.90 35.34
C LYS A 398 -14.17 12.63 36.16
N LYS A 399 -12.99 11.98 36.17
CA LYS A 399 -12.73 10.77 36.99
C LYS A 399 -12.85 11.03 38.49
N TYR A 400 -12.76 12.29 38.90
CA TYR A 400 -12.84 12.73 40.30
C TYR A 400 -14.14 13.50 40.59
N GLY A 401 -15.15 13.42 39.73
CA GLY A 401 -16.48 14.01 39.95
C GLY A 401 -16.67 15.42 39.40
N TYR A 402 -15.67 16.01 38.74
CA TYR A 402 -15.77 17.33 38.11
C TYR A 402 -16.18 17.18 36.63
N ASP A 403 -17.48 16.96 36.40
CA ASP A 403 -18.03 16.95 35.03
C ASP A 403 -18.18 18.38 34.50
N LYS A 404 -17.67 18.62 33.29
CA LYS A 404 -17.69 19.95 32.64
C LYS A 404 -19.09 20.59 32.63
N THR A 405 -20.11 19.83 32.27
CA THR A 405 -21.48 20.33 32.16
C THR A 405 -22.00 20.84 33.51
N ILE A 406 -21.72 20.08 34.56
CA ILE A 406 -22.15 20.40 35.93
C ILE A 406 -21.36 21.60 36.47
N CYS A 407 -20.05 21.61 36.24
CA CYS A 407 -19.18 22.71 36.66
C CYS A 407 -19.52 24.03 35.97
N GLU A 408 -19.80 24.02 34.66
CA GLU A 408 -20.18 25.24 33.92
C GLU A 408 -21.57 25.76 34.32
N GLN A 409 -22.51 24.86 34.65
CA GLN A 409 -23.82 25.25 35.20
C GLN A 409 -23.70 25.90 36.57
N LYS A 410 -22.87 25.34 37.45
CA LYS A 410 -22.62 25.90 38.79
C LYS A 410 -21.76 27.17 38.75
N SER A 411 -20.83 27.24 37.81
CA SER A 411 -19.84 28.30 37.71
C SER A 411 -19.80 28.93 36.32
N LYS A 412 -20.83 29.75 36.07
CA LYS A 412 -21.04 30.45 34.79
C LYS A 412 -19.79 31.25 34.39
N ARG A 413 -19.30 31.02 33.17
CA ARG A 413 -18.25 31.83 32.53
C ARG A 413 -18.82 33.22 32.20
N LEU A 414 -18.13 34.26 32.66
CA LEU A 414 -18.52 35.66 32.51
C LEU A 414 -17.68 36.38 31.45
N PHE A 415 -16.40 36.01 31.34
CA PHE A 415 -15.44 36.62 30.41
C PHE A 415 -14.33 35.61 30.09
N ASP A 416 -13.69 35.75 28.94
CA ASP A 416 -12.54 34.93 28.55
C ASP A 416 -11.54 35.71 27.70
N VAL A 417 -10.29 35.28 27.81
CA VAL A 417 -9.18 35.65 26.94
C VAL A 417 -8.64 34.33 26.39
N PRO A 418 -8.93 34.01 25.11
CA PRO A 418 -8.55 32.72 24.53
C PRO A 418 -7.04 32.55 24.51
N PHE A 419 -6.56 31.32 24.25
CA PHE A 419 -5.13 31.07 24.12
C PHE A 419 -4.53 31.91 22.98
N ASP A 420 -3.44 32.60 23.27
CA ASP A 420 -2.66 33.36 22.30
C ASP A 420 -1.21 32.87 22.25
N SER A 421 -0.63 32.85 21.05
CA SER A 421 0.71 32.26 20.83
C SER A 421 1.84 33.17 21.30
N GLU A 422 1.63 34.48 21.39
CA GLU A 422 2.61 35.43 21.95
C GLU A 422 2.58 35.38 23.48
N ARG A 423 1.38 35.43 24.08
CA ARG A 423 1.19 35.37 25.54
C ARG A 423 1.45 33.98 26.12
N LYS A 424 1.14 32.92 25.36
CA LYS A 424 1.18 31.49 25.75
C LYS A 424 0.32 31.16 26.98
N LEU A 425 -0.76 31.92 27.19
CA LEU A 425 -1.69 31.82 28.32
C LEU A 425 -3.14 31.87 27.81
N MET A 426 -4.04 31.23 28.56
CA MET A 426 -5.49 31.32 28.42
C MET A 426 -6.09 31.67 29.79
N SER A 427 -7.08 32.56 29.80
CA SER A 427 -7.71 33.06 31.01
C SER A 427 -9.24 33.02 30.88
N THR A 428 -9.95 32.58 31.91
CA THR A 428 -11.42 32.65 31.97
C THR A 428 -11.86 33.19 33.33
N ILE A 429 -12.85 34.07 33.35
CA ILE A 429 -13.47 34.57 34.58
C ILE A 429 -14.79 33.83 34.76
N ASN A 430 -14.93 33.15 35.89
CA ASN A 430 -16.10 32.35 36.22
C ASN A 430 -16.69 32.80 37.56
N MET A 431 -18.01 32.64 37.73
CA MET A 431 -18.66 32.78 39.03
C MET A 431 -18.41 31.53 39.86
N TYR A 432 -17.37 31.52 40.70
CA TYR A 432 -16.94 30.36 41.48
C TYR A 432 -17.22 30.60 42.97
N GLU A 433 -17.99 29.72 43.61
CA GLU A 433 -18.37 29.83 45.03
C GLU A 433 -18.97 31.21 45.42
N GLY A 434 -19.70 31.84 44.49
CA GLY A 434 -20.33 33.16 44.71
C GLY A 434 -19.41 34.36 44.53
N GLN A 435 -18.15 34.16 44.13
CA GLN A 435 -17.20 35.22 43.79
C GLN A 435 -16.73 35.12 42.34
N LYS A 436 -16.42 36.27 41.71
CA LYS A 436 -15.79 36.26 40.39
C LYS A 436 -14.33 35.83 40.54
N THR A 437 -13.97 34.71 39.94
CA THR A 437 -12.62 34.15 40.01
C THR A 437 -12.08 33.95 38.59
N ALA A 438 -10.89 34.49 38.34
CA ALA A 438 -10.15 34.26 37.13
C ALA A 438 -9.32 32.96 37.26
N PHE A 439 -9.48 32.06 36.31
CA PHE A 439 -8.68 30.85 36.14
C PHE A 439 -7.76 31.02 34.94
N VAL A 440 -6.46 30.78 35.14
CA VAL A 440 -5.43 30.97 34.12
C VAL A 440 -4.64 29.68 33.94
N LYS A 441 -4.40 29.28 32.69
CA LYS A 441 -3.51 28.17 32.35
C LYS A 441 -2.54 28.55 31.24
N GLY A 442 -1.37 27.92 31.22
CA GLY A 442 -0.45 28.02 30.08
C GLY A 442 0.97 27.61 30.39
N ALA A 443 1.93 28.19 29.67
CA ALA A 443 3.35 27.90 29.83
C ALA A 443 3.86 28.31 31.22
N VAL A 444 4.61 27.43 31.88
CA VAL A 444 4.98 27.56 33.30
C VAL A 444 5.83 28.81 33.57
N ASP A 445 6.79 29.10 32.70
CA ASP A 445 7.64 30.28 32.73
C ASP A 445 6.84 31.58 32.58
N MET A 446 5.94 31.64 31.60
CA MET A 446 5.08 32.80 31.35
C MET A 446 4.09 33.04 32.49
N LEU A 447 3.56 31.97 33.07
CA LEU A 447 2.62 32.03 34.19
C LEU A 447 3.33 32.50 35.47
N LEU A 448 4.48 31.91 35.82
CA LEU A 448 5.24 32.27 37.03
C LEU A 448 5.83 33.68 36.97
N ALA A 449 5.95 34.30 35.79
CA ALA A 449 6.31 35.70 35.66
C ALA A 449 5.20 36.64 36.19
N ARG A 450 3.96 36.16 36.23
CA ARG A 450 2.76 36.93 36.61
C ARG A 450 2.16 36.53 37.97
N CYS A 451 2.71 35.48 38.60
CA CYS A 451 2.31 35.05 39.94
C CYS A 451 3.07 35.82 41.03
N THR A 452 2.36 36.26 42.08
CA THR A 452 2.94 36.84 43.30
C THR A 452 2.76 35.94 44.52
N LYS A 453 1.80 35.02 44.46
CA LYS A 453 1.46 34.08 45.53
C LYS A 453 1.47 32.64 45.03
N LEU A 454 1.51 31.70 45.95
CA LEU A 454 1.29 30.28 45.72
C LEU A 454 0.34 29.72 46.76
N LEU A 455 -0.47 28.74 46.37
CA LEU A 455 -1.38 28.03 47.26
C LEU A 455 -0.72 26.73 47.75
N ILE A 456 -0.64 26.55 49.07
CA ILE A 456 -0.22 25.29 49.69
C ILE A 456 -1.24 24.92 50.76
N SER A 457 -1.90 23.78 50.60
CA SER A 457 -2.88 23.22 51.56
C SER A 457 -3.98 24.22 51.93
N GLY A 458 -4.45 24.98 50.93
CA GLY A 458 -5.49 26.00 51.09
C GLY A 458 -5.02 27.36 51.61
N ILE A 459 -3.73 27.52 51.93
CA ILE A 459 -3.15 28.77 52.45
C ILE A 459 -2.37 29.48 51.33
N GLU A 460 -2.69 30.76 51.11
CA GLU A 460 -1.90 31.61 50.20
C GLU A 460 -0.61 32.07 50.88
N LEU A 461 0.52 31.82 50.22
CA LEU A 461 1.86 32.23 50.66
C LEU A 461 2.54 33.07 49.57
N GLU A 462 3.49 33.92 49.95
CA GLU A 462 4.26 34.69 48.97
C GLU A 462 5.16 33.79 48.10
N LEU A 463 5.18 34.08 46.80
CA LEU A 463 6.03 33.39 45.84
C LEU A 463 7.45 33.97 45.85
N THR A 464 8.28 33.49 46.78
CA THR A 464 9.68 33.88 46.87
C THR A 464 10.50 33.35 45.68
N PRO A 465 11.65 33.98 45.34
CA PRO A 465 12.53 33.50 44.27
C PRO A 465 12.99 32.05 44.45
N ALA A 466 13.23 31.61 45.69
CA ALA A 466 13.58 30.23 46.01
C ALA A 466 12.46 29.24 45.61
N ARG A 467 11.21 29.54 45.98
CA ARG A 467 10.05 28.72 45.62
C ARG A 467 9.76 28.71 44.12
N LYS A 468 9.96 29.85 43.45
CA LYS A 468 9.87 29.93 41.99
C LYS A 468 10.86 28.98 41.32
N ASN A 469 12.10 28.92 41.82
CA ASN A 469 13.13 28.01 41.31
C ASN A 469 12.80 26.53 41.57
N GLU A 470 12.20 26.20 42.73
CA GLU A 470 11.72 24.84 43.01
C GLU A 470 10.65 24.38 42.00
N ILE A 471 9.67 25.23 41.68
CA ILE A 471 8.63 24.92 40.69
C ILE A 471 9.25 24.73 39.29
N LEU A 472 10.22 25.58 38.92
CA LEU A 472 10.95 25.43 37.66
C LEU A 472 11.77 24.13 37.60
N ALA A 473 12.37 23.71 38.71
CA ALA A 473 13.07 22.43 38.80
C ALA A 473 12.11 21.24 38.63
N VAL A 474 10.90 21.31 39.21
CA VAL A 474 9.86 20.29 39.02
C VAL A 474 9.37 20.26 37.57
N ASN A 475 9.16 21.42 36.94
CA ASN A 475 8.85 21.52 35.52
C ASN A 475 9.92 20.82 34.66
N ALA A 476 11.20 21.08 34.94
CA ALA A 476 12.31 20.42 34.24
C ALA A 476 12.33 18.89 34.46
N MET A 477 12.05 18.42 35.69
CA MET A 477 11.93 16.99 35.98
C MET A 477 10.79 16.32 35.21
N MET A 478 9.60 16.94 35.16
CA MET A 478 8.48 16.43 34.36
C MET A 478 8.83 16.41 32.86
N ALA A 479 9.45 17.48 32.35
CA ALA A 479 9.88 17.57 30.96
C ALA A 479 10.91 16.48 30.60
N SER A 480 11.83 16.14 31.51
CA SER A 480 12.82 15.06 31.31
C SER A 480 12.18 13.67 31.12
N LYS A 481 10.93 13.50 31.58
CA LYS A 481 10.10 12.30 31.36
C LYS A 481 9.15 12.45 30.16
N ALA A 482 9.46 13.38 29.25
CA ALA A 482 8.68 13.70 28.06
C ALA A 482 7.24 14.13 28.33
N LEU A 483 6.99 14.73 29.50
CA LEU A 483 5.69 15.30 29.82
C LEU A 483 5.64 16.74 29.29
N ARG A 484 4.62 17.05 28.51
CA ARG A 484 4.16 18.41 28.25
C ARG A 484 3.55 18.95 29.55
N VAL A 485 4.10 20.05 30.08
CA VAL A 485 3.69 20.61 31.37
C VAL A 485 2.88 21.87 31.16
N LEU A 486 1.75 21.99 31.87
CA LEU A 486 0.97 23.22 31.98
C LEU A 486 0.93 23.68 33.44
N GLY A 487 1.08 24.99 33.63
CA GLY A 487 0.84 25.63 34.92
C GLY A 487 -0.60 26.12 35.04
N PHE A 488 -1.12 26.13 36.26
CA PHE A 488 -2.43 26.67 36.61
C PHE A 488 -2.30 27.70 37.74
N ALA A 489 -3.02 28.81 37.59
CA ALA A 489 -3.10 29.88 38.57
C ALA A 489 -4.53 30.43 38.66
N VAL A 490 -4.85 31.08 39.77
CA VAL A 490 -6.14 31.72 40.00
C VAL A 490 -5.98 33.13 40.57
N LYS A 491 -7.03 33.95 40.45
CA LYS A 491 -7.12 35.27 41.08
C LYS A 491 -8.58 35.62 41.36
N SER A 492 -8.90 36.04 42.57
CA SER A 492 -10.21 36.64 42.87
C SER A 492 -10.27 38.05 42.27
N VAL A 493 -11.35 38.38 41.56
CA VAL A 493 -11.49 39.64 40.83
C VAL A 493 -12.80 40.35 41.21
N GLY A 494 -12.76 41.68 41.37
CA GLY A 494 -13.97 42.47 41.66
C GLY A 494 -14.81 42.79 40.41
N SER A 495 -14.17 42.88 39.24
CA SER A 495 -14.77 43.33 37.97
C SER A 495 -14.18 42.55 36.79
N GLU A 496 -14.95 42.36 35.72
CA GLU A 496 -14.48 41.82 34.43
C GLU A 496 -13.85 42.88 33.53
N ASN A 497 -14.27 44.15 33.67
CA ASN A 497 -13.74 45.27 32.88
C ASN A 497 -12.34 45.64 33.35
N GLY A 498 -11.37 45.65 32.43
CA GLY A 498 -9.98 45.98 32.71
C GLY A 498 -9.19 44.88 33.43
N TYR A 499 -9.60 43.61 33.29
CA TYR A 499 -8.89 42.48 33.90
C TYR A 499 -7.41 42.44 33.51
N ASP A 500 -6.56 42.48 34.53
CA ASP A 500 -5.11 42.31 34.41
C ASP A 500 -4.68 40.93 34.94
N GLU A 501 -3.92 40.21 34.11
CA GLU A 501 -3.34 38.89 34.34
C GLU A 501 -2.13 38.92 35.30
N ASN A 502 -1.83 40.05 35.95
CA ASN A 502 -0.78 40.15 36.97
C ASN A 502 -1.29 39.82 38.39
N GLN A 503 -0.38 39.51 39.31
CA GLN A 503 -0.66 39.19 40.72
C GLN A 503 -1.53 37.94 40.89
N LEU A 504 -1.21 36.88 40.15
CA LEU A 504 -1.90 35.59 40.22
C LEU A 504 -1.41 34.76 41.42
N THR A 505 -2.26 33.87 41.93
CA THR A 505 -1.91 32.82 42.89
C THR A 505 -1.67 31.51 42.15
N PHE A 506 -0.43 31.01 42.17
CA PHE A 506 -0.07 29.72 41.55
C PHE A 506 -0.72 28.55 42.30
N VAL A 507 -1.31 27.61 41.56
CA VAL A 507 -2.02 26.45 42.12
C VAL A 507 -1.24 25.15 41.92
N GLY A 508 -0.74 24.90 40.71
CA GLY A 508 -0.05 23.63 40.44
C GLY A 508 0.37 23.43 38.99
N LEU A 509 1.06 22.31 38.75
CA LEU A 509 1.46 21.85 37.42
C LEU A 509 0.76 20.55 37.05
N VAL A 510 0.51 20.37 35.77
CA VAL A 510 0.01 19.14 35.18
C VAL A 510 0.95 18.71 34.07
N GLY A 511 1.55 17.54 34.24
CA GLY A 511 2.36 16.86 33.23
C GLY A 511 1.52 15.83 32.47
N MET A 512 1.48 15.96 31.16
CA MET A 512 0.72 15.09 30.26
C MET A 512 1.57 14.63 29.09
N MET A 513 1.24 13.49 28.52
CA MET A 513 1.98 12.88 27.41
C MET A 513 1.00 12.26 26.44
N ASP A 514 1.32 12.30 25.16
CA ASP A 514 0.71 11.47 24.14
C ASP A 514 1.40 10.08 24.15
N PRO A 515 0.77 9.03 24.69
CA PRO A 515 1.42 7.75 24.89
C PRO A 515 1.66 7.03 23.54
N PRO A 516 2.78 6.27 23.42
CA PRO A 516 2.97 5.38 22.30
C PRO A 516 1.90 4.28 22.27
N ARG A 517 1.53 3.82 21.08
CA ARG A 517 0.62 2.68 20.93
C ARG A 517 1.31 1.39 21.44
N PRO A 518 0.63 0.54 22.24
CA PRO A 518 1.25 -0.66 22.83
C PRO A 518 1.94 -1.60 21.83
N GLU A 519 1.34 -1.76 20.65
CA GLU A 519 1.79 -2.63 19.56
C GLU A 519 3.07 -2.13 18.86
N VAL A 520 3.36 -0.82 18.93
CA VAL A 520 4.48 -0.21 18.20
C VAL A 520 5.82 -0.75 18.67
N LYS A 521 5.98 -1.00 19.97
CA LYS A 521 7.22 -1.55 20.51
C LYS A 521 7.57 -2.91 19.89
N ASN A 522 6.57 -3.78 19.73
CA ASN A 522 6.75 -5.08 19.08
C ASN A 522 6.99 -4.92 17.57
N ALA A 523 6.31 -3.98 16.92
CA ALA A 523 6.52 -3.67 15.50
C ALA A 523 7.94 -3.16 15.23
N VAL A 524 8.46 -2.24 16.04
CA VAL A 524 9.85 -1.73 15.97
C VAL A 524 10.85 -2.86 16.17
N LYS A 525 10.62 -3.76 17.13
CA LYS A 525 11.45 -4.95 17.35
C LYS A 525 11.46 -5.88 16.12
N LYS A 526 10.29 -6.15 15.53
CA LYS A 526 10.16 -6.98 14.33
C LYS A 526 10.84 -6.33 13.13
N CYS A 527 10.67 -5.01 12.96
CA CYS A 527 11.31 -4.19 11.94
C CYS A 527 12.85 -4.31 12.00
N ARG A 528 13.43 -4.10 13.19
CA ARG A 528 14.88 -4.24 13.40
C ARG A 528 15.39 -5.67 13.19
N LYS A 529 14.63 -6.69 13.64
CA LYS A 529 14.97 -8.11 13.41
C LYS A 529 15.04 -8.44 11.92
N ALA A 530 14.16 -7.83 11.12
CA ALA A 530 14.11 -7.96 9.66
C ALA A 530 15.18 -7.13 8.92
N GLY A 531 16.17 -6.59 9.64
CA GLY A 531 17.24 -5.77 9.08
C GLY A 531 16.79 -4.38 8.60
N MET A 532 15.57 -3.96 8.95
CA MET A 532 15.05 -2.64 8.58
C MET A 532 15.36 -1.60 9.66
N ARG A 533 15.41 -0.34 9.23
CA ARG A 533 15.71 0.81 10.06
C ARG A 533 14.47 1.69 10.25
N PRO A 534 13.85 1.67 11.45
CA PRO A 534 12.80 2.62 11.78
C PRO A 534 13.43 3.98 12.11
N ILE A 535 12.93 5.04 11.48
CA ILE A 535 13.31 6.42 11.71
C ILE A 535 12.07 7.19 12.15
N MET A 536 12.19 7.95 13.24
CA MET A 536 11.15 8.87 13.71
C MET A 536 11.45 10.28 13.22
N ILE A 537 10.48 10.95 12.62
CA ILE A 537 10.57 12.34 12.17
C ILE A 537 9.43 13.09 12.86
N THR A 538 9.72 14.18 13.58
CA THR A 538 8.69 14.86 14.37
C THR A 538 8.95 16.36 14.55
N GLY A 539 7.86 17.13 14.63
CA GLY A 539 7.91 18.55 15.03
C GLY A 539 8.18 18.77 16.52
N ASP A 540 8.12 17.71 17.34
CA ASP A 540 8.31 17.78 18.79
C ASP A 540 9.71 18.22 19.21
N HIS A 541 9.83 18.61 20.48
CA HIS A 541 11.13 18.83 21.12
C HIS A 541 11.98 17.55 21.17
N ALA A 542 13.29 17.73 21.02
CA ALA A 542 14.24 16.62 20.93
C ALA A 542 14.23 15.69 22.16
N GLU A 543 14.06 16.24 23.37
CA GLU A 543 14.00 15.43 24.60
C GLU A 543 12.72 14.59 24.68
N THR A 544 11.57 15.15 24.28
CA THR A 544 10.30 14.42 24.19
C THR A 544 10.41 13.29 23.17
N ALA A 545 10.92 13.60 21.99
CA ALA A 545 11.15 12.62 20.92
C ALA A 545 12.12 11.52 21.38
N PHE A 546 13.20 11.87 22.10
CA PHE A 546 14.15 10.91 22.64
C PHE A 546 13.51 9.91 23.59
N ALA A 547 12.73 10.39 24.56
CA ALA A 547 12.15 9.51 25.57
C ALA A 547 11.17 8.52 24.93
N VAL A 548 10.28 9.00 24.05
CA VAL A 548 9.33 8.15 23.32
C VAL A 548 10.06 7.14 22.45
N ALA A 549 11.05 7.60 21.66
CA ALA A 549 11.83 6.73 20.78
C ALA A 549 12.66 5.69 21.57
N LYS A 550 13.16 6.03 22.76
CA LYS A 550 13.88 5.10 23.64
C LYS A 550 12.93 4.06 24.24
N GLU A 551 11.72 4.45 24.65
CA GLU A 551 10.72 3.56 25.24
C GLU A 551 10.27 2.46 24.27
N ILE A 552 10.02 2.83 23.01
CA ILE A 552 9.61 1.89 21.95
C ILE A 552 10.80 1.21 21.25
N GLY A 553 12.03 1.65 21.54
CA GLY A 553 13.26 1.03 21.07
C GLY A 553 13.71 1.43 19.66
N ILE A 554 13.44 2.67 19.21
CA ILE A 554 13.99 3.26 17.97
C ILE A 554 15.41 3.81 18.18
N VAL A 555 15.78 4.22 19.39
CA VAL A 555 17.14 4.69 19.76
C VAL A 555 17.58 4.12 21.09
N SER A 556 18.89 4.11 21.33
CA SER A 556 19.48 3.77 22.62
C SER A 556 20.25 4.93 23.24
N LYS A 557 20.86 5.79 22.41
CA LYS A 557 21.69 6.92 22.83
C LYS A 557 21.16 8.24 22.29
N ARG A 558 21.40 9.33 23.03
CA ARG A 558 21.00 10.70 22.64
C ARG A 558 21.70 11.20 21.37
N SER A 559 22.87 10.64 21.04
CA SER A 559 23.64 10.93 19.83
C SER A 559 22.98 10.45 18.54
N GLU A 560 21.97 9.58 18.63
CA GLU A 560 21.18 9.11 17.48
C GLU A 560 20.05 10.07 17.11
N ILE A 561 20.07 11.29 17.65
CA ILE A 561 19.04 12.32 17.44
C ILE A 561 19.67 13.56 16.83
N MET A 562 18.95 14.17 15.90
CA MET A 562 19.31 15.44 15.28
C MET A 562 18.09 16.37 15.26
N THR A 563 18.33 17.67 15.34
CA THR A 563 17.29 18.71 15.27
C THR A 563 17.23 19.35 13.89
N GLY A 564 16.09 19.94 13.51
CA GLY A 564 15.94 20.67 12.24
C GLY A 564 17.03 21.72 12.03
N VAL A 565 17.36 22.50 13.06
CA VAL A 565 18.42 23.53 13.02
C VAL A 565 19.80 22.93 12.69
N GLU A 566 20.11 21.75 13.21
CA GLU A 566 21.35 21.05 12.88
C GLU A 566 21.35 20.53 11.43
N ILE A 567 20.19 20.14 10.89
CA ILE A 567 20.07 19.73 9.48
C ILE A 567 20.26 20.93 8.56
N ASP A 568 19.66 22.07 8.89
CA ASP A 568 19.75 23.32 8.12
C ASP A 568 21.20 23.83 8.05
N ALA A 569 21.99 23.60 9.11
CA ALA A 569 23.40 23.99 9.16
C ALA A 569 24.35 23.07 8.36
N LEU A 570 23.91 21.87 7.97
CA LEU A 570 24.73 20.89 7.26
C LEU A 570 24.52 20.98 5.74
N SER A 571 25.61 20.83 4.98
CA SER A 571 25.52 20.53 3.55
C SER A 571 24.93 19.13 3.31
N ASP A 572 24.41 18.87 2.11
CA ASP A 572 23.79 17.58 1.79
C ASP A 572 24.79 16.41 1.90
N GLU A 573 26.07 16.61 1.59
CA GLU A 573 27.15 15.63 1.75
C GLU A 573 27.41 15.30 3.22
N GLN A 574 27.49 16.31 4.08
CA GLN A 574 27.67 16.11 5.52
C GLN A 574 26.42 15.48 6.16
N LEU A 575 25.23 15.86 5.68
CA LEU A 575 23.98 15.26 6.10
C LEU A 575 23.96 13.76 5.78
N LYS A 576 24.38 13.34 4.57
CA LYS A 576 24.46 11.91 4.19
C LYS A 576 25.29 11.08 5.15
N GLU A 577 26.41 11.58 5.66
CA GLU A 577 27.22 10.85 6.64
C GLU A 577 26.47 10.68 7.97
N ARG A 578 25.86 11.76 8.47
CA ARG A 578 25.08 11.74 9.71
C ARG A 578 23.82 10.88 9.60
N LEU A 579 23.20 10.83 8.42
CA LEU A 579 22.05 9.99 8.13
C LEU A 579 22.34 8.50 8.34
N ARG A 580 23.60 8.03 8.41
CA ARG A 580 23.92 6.62 8.70
C ARG A 580 23.67 6.21 10.15
N SER A 581 23.72 7.15 11.10
CA SER A 581 23.65 6.85 12.54
C SER A 581 22.45 7.48 13.27
N VAL A 582 21.77 8.47 12.68
CA VAL A 582 20.66 9.20 13.31
C VAL A 582 19.31 8.52 13.02
N ASN A 583 18.54 8.18 14.05
CA ASN A 583 17.24 7.50 13.90
C ASN A 583 16.05 8.38 14.34
N VAL A 584 16.29 9.56 14.92
CA VAL A 584 15.23 10.51 15.30
C VAL A 584 15.60 11.90 14.83
N PHE A 585 14.66 12.55 14.14
CA PHE A 585 14.76 13.94 13.72
C PHE A 585 13.66 14.74 14.40
N ALA A 586 14.03 15.77 15.17
CA ALA A 586 13.12 16.56 15.99
C ALA A 586 13.06 18.03 15.54
N ARG A 587 11.95 18.73 15.80
CA ARG A 587 11.68 20.09 15.30
C ARG A 587 12.00 20.26 13.81
N VAL A 588 11.55 19.31 12.99
CA VAL A 588 11.86 19.27 11.55
C VAL A 588 10.81 20.02 10.74
N SER A 589 11.28 20.85 9.81
CA SER A 589 10.45 21.54 8.81
C SER A 589 10.10 20.60 7.63
N PRO A 590 9.09 20.95 6.80
CA PRO A 590 8.76 20.18 5.59
C PRO A 590 9.95 19.97 4.65
N ASP A 591 10.76 21.00 4.43
CA ASP A 591 11.97 20.92 3.59
C ASP A 591 12.98 19.93 4.16
N ASN A 592 13.19 19.95 5.48
CA ASN A 592 14.04 18.98 6.14
C ASN A 592 13.55 17.54 5.96
N LYS A 593 12.24 17.28 5.98
CA LYS A 593 11.67 15.96 5.69
C LYS A 593 12.09 15.49 4.28
N THR A 594 12.02 16.38 3.28
CA THR A 594 12.44 16.04 1.91
C THR A 594 13.96 15.78 1.82
N ARG A 595 14.79 16.61 2.46
CA ARG A 595 16.25 16.42 2.48
C ARG A 595 16.68 15.10 3.12
N ILE A 596 16.01 14.70 4.22
CA ILE A 596 16.23 13.40 4.87
C ILE A 596 15.93 12.25 3.90
N VAL A 597 14.76 12.29 3.26
CA VAL A 597 14.33 11.24 2.31
C VAL A 597 15.28 11.14 1.12
N ASP A 598 15.65 12.27 0.51
CA ASP A 598 16.58 12.30 -0.63
C ASP A 598 17.98 11.82 -0.23
N GLY A 599 18.47 12.25 0.93
CA GLY A 599 19.76 11.80 1.48
C GLY A 599 19.80 10.29 1.69
N LEU A 600 18.77 9.71 2.31
CA LEU A 600 18.66 8.26 2.52
C LEU A 600 18.57 7.50 1.18
N LYS A 601 17.79 7.99 0.21
CA LYS A 601 17.71 7.39 -1.13
C LYS A 601 19.04 7.46 -1.87
N SER A 602 19.80 8.54 -1.72
CA SER A 602 21.13 8.69 -2.34
C SER A 602 22.15 7.71 -1.78
N LEU A 603 21.97 7.25 -0.54
CA LEU A 603 22.75 6.18 0.08
C LEU A 603 22.34 4.77 -0.42
N GLY A 604 21.36 4.66 -1.31
CA GLY A 604 20.89 3.41 -1.88
C GLY A 604 19.70 2.76 -1.16
N HIS A 605 19.16 3.40 -0.12
CA HIS A 605 18.03 2.88 0.65
C HIS A 605 16.69 2.98 -0.12
N VAL A 606 15.80 2.02 0.12
CA VAL A 606 14.40 2.02 -0.28
C VAL A 606 13.57 2.57 0.87
N VAL A 607 13.34 3.88 0.81
CA VAL A 607 12.71 4.65 1.88
C VAL A 607 11.19 4.65 1.73
N ALA A 608 10.48 4.18 2.76
CA ALA A 608 9.07 4.46 2.96
C ALA A 608 8.90 5.68 3.87
N MET A 609 8.05 6.64 3.48
CA MET A 609 7.77 7.85 4.27
C MET A 609 6.28 7.91 4.60
N THR A 610 5.93 8.02 5.87
CA THR A 610 4.55 8.23 6.30
C THR A 610 4.23 9.72 6.38
N GLY A 611 3.00 10.10 6.07
CA GLY A 611 2.51 11.45 6.33
C GLY A 611 1.00 11.51 6.49
N ASP A 612 0.55 12.53 7.21
CA ASP A 612 -0.86 12.85 7.43
C ASP A 612 -1.20 14.26 6.92
N GLY A 613 -0.24 15.18 6.89
CA GLY A 613 -0.45 16.57 6.47
C GLY A 613 -0.06 16.88 5.02
N VAL A 614 -0.53 18.02 4.54
CA VAL A 614 -0.07 18.66 3.28
C VAL A 614 1.45 18.86 3.31
N ASN A 615 1.99 19.17 4.48
CA ASN A 615 3.41 19.36 4.73
C ASN A 615 4.26 18.12 4.42
N ASP A 616 3.68 16.92 4.47
CA ASP A 616 4.40 15.67 4.20
C ASP A 616 4.36 15.26 2.75
N ALA A 617 3.42 15.81 1.97
CA ALA A 617 3.14 15.39 0.61
C ALA A 617 4.39 15.40 -0.28
N ALA A 618 5.23 16.44 -0.20
CA ALA A 618 6.46 16.52 -0.99
C ALA A 618 7.45 15.39 -0.64
N SER A 619 7.63 15.11 0.65
CA SER A 619 8.53 14.05 1.12
C SER A 619 8.00 12.65 0.81
N MET A 620 6.68 12.45 0.89
CA MET A 620 6.00 11.20 0.50
C MET A 620 6.14 10.95 -1.00
N LYS A 621 5.93 11.97 -1.84
CA LYS A 621 6.08 11.86 -3.31
C LYS A 621 7.52 11.53 -3.71
N LYS A 622 8.50 12.08 -2.98
CA LYS A 622 9.93 11.81 -3.19
C LYS A 622 10.37 10.46 -2.65
N ALA A 623 9.66 9.88 -1.68
CA ALA A 623 10.00 8.58 -1.12
C ALA A 623 9.95 7.48 -2.19
N SER A 624 10.50 6.31 -1.87
CA SER A 624 10.29 5.14 -2.73
C SER A 624 8.85 4.63 -2.61
N ILE A 625 8.25 4.87 -1.45
CA ILE A 625 6.84 4.57 -1.15
C ILE A 625 6.31 5.67 -0.22
N GLY A 626 5.28 6.39 -0.65
CA GLY A 626 4.51 7.29 0.20
C GLY A 626 3.41 6.53 0.95
N ILE A 627 3.34 6.68 2.27
CA ILE A 627 2.31 6.05 3.11
C ILE A 627 1.41 7.12 3.74
N GLY A 628 0.15 7.18 3.32
CA GLY A 628 -0.84 8.12 3.85
C GLY A 628 -1.60 7.55 5.04
N MET A 629 -1.84 8.36 6.07
CA MET A 629 -2.73 7.99 7.17
C MET A 629 -4.20 8.08 6.73
N GLY A 630 -5.02 7.11 7.12
CA GLY A 630 -6.41 6.98 6.70
C GLY A 630 -7.40 7.83 7.50
N ILE A 631 -7.20 7.96 8.81
CA ILE A 631 -8.11 8.68 9.70
C ILE A 631 -7.70 10.15 9.77
N THR A 632 -6.47 10.42 10.18
CA THR A 632 -5.91 11.77 10.38
C THR A 632 -5.39 12.39 9.09
N GLY A 633 -5.09 11.60 8.07
CA GLY A 633 -4.52 12.09 6.83
C GLY A 633 -5.47 13.01 6.05
N THR A 634 -4.96 14.17 5.68
CA THR A 634 -5.55 15.10 4.71
C THR A 634 -5.75 14.42 3.35
N ASP A 635 -6.66 14.95 2.54
CA ASP A 635 -6.92 14.40 1.21
C ASP A 635 -5.68 14.53 0.31
N VAL A 636 -4.87 15.59 0.51
CA VAL A 636 -3.57 15.77 -0.15
C VAL A 636 -2.60 14.64 0.20
N ALA A 637 -2.43 14.31 1.49
CA ALA A 637 -1.54 13.24 1.90
C ALA A 637 -2.00 11.87 1.35
N LYS A 638 -3.31 11.58 1.38
CA LYS A 638 -3.89 10.35 0.82
C LYS A 638 -3.75 10.26 -0.69
N GLU A 639 -3.82 11.39 -1.39
CA GLU A 639 -3.74 11.39 -2.85
C GLU A 639 -2.30 11.17 -3.33
N VAL A 640 -1.33 11.74 -2.65
CA VAL A 640 0.09 11.56 -2.97
C VAL A 640 0.62 10.20 -2.51
N ALA A 641 -0.05 9.55 -1.56
CA ALA A 641 0.35 8.24 -1.06
C ALA A 641 0.26 7.14 -2.13
N ASP A 642 1.19 6.18 -2.05
CA ASP A 642 1.13 4.90 -2.75
C ASP A 642 0.26 3.89 -2.00
N ILE A 643 0.25 3.99 -0.66
CA ILE A 643 -0.45 3.10 0.26
C ILE A 643 -1.14 3.93 1.34
N ILE A 644 -2.40 3.61 1.65
CA ILE A 644 -3.17 4.24 2.72
C ILE A 644 -3.33 3.25 3.87
N ILE A 645 -2.93 3.64 5.08
CA ILE A 645 -3.10 2.86 6.31
C ILE A 645 -4.38 3.30 7.00
N THR A 646 -5.41 2.46 6.98
CA THR A 646 -6.77 2.89 7.39
C THR A 646 -6.95 3.09 8.89
N ASP A 647 -6.00 2.64 9.71
CA ASP A 647 -6.05 2.74 11.18
C ASP A 647 -4.92 3.58 11.80
N ASP A 648 -4.16 4.30 10.97
CA ASP A 648 -3.09 5.22 11.37
C ASP A 648 -2.05 4.55 12.30
N ASN A 649 -1.71 3.29 12.02
CA ASN A 649 -0.88 2.51 12.92
C ASN A 649 0.44 2.08 12.27
N PHE A 650 1.55 2.45 12.90
CA PHE A 650 2.88 2.00 12.48
C PHE A 650 3.00 0.46 12.43
N ALA A 651 2.32 -0.28 13.32
CA ALA A 651 2.33 -1.74 13.28
C ALA A 651 1.77 -2.30 11.97
N THR A 652 0.73 -1.66 11.41
CA THR A 652 0.13 -2.03 10.13
C THR A 652 1.12 -1.88 8.98
N ILE A 653 2.01 -0.88 9.03
CA ILE A 653 3.08 -0.69 8.03
C ILE A 653 4.04 -1.88 8.05
N VAL A 654 4.45 -2.35 9.24
CA VAL A 654 5.35 -3.50 9.36
C VAL A 654 4.70 -4.78 8.85
N VAL A 655 3.40 -4.98 9.10
CA VAL A 655 2.61 -6.09 8.52
C VAL A 655 2.51 -5.97 7.01
N ALA A 656 2.34 -4.76 6.49
CA ALA A 656 2.29 -4.52 5.06
C ALA A 656 3.61 -4.88 4.37
N VAL A 657 4.75 -4.53 4.98
CA VAL A 657 6.09 -4.95 4.50
C VAL A 657 6.25 -6.46 4.48
N GLU A 658 5.80 -7.16 5.52
CA GLU A 658 5.83 -8.62 5.58
C GLU A 658 5.02 -9.27 4.45
N GLU A 659 3.80 -8.80 4.20
CA GLU A 659 2.99 -9.28 3.08
C GLU A 659 3.60 -8.90 1.71
N GLY A 660 4.22 -7.72 1.58
CA GLY A 660 4.97 -7.33 0.38
C GLY A 660 6.13 -8.28 0.08
N ARG A 661 6.93 -8.62 1.10
CA ARG A 661 8.02 -9.61 1.01
C ARG A 661 7.51 -10.99 0.59
N LYS A 662 6.39 -11.41 1.18
CA LYS A 662 5.74 -12.70 0.87
C LYS A 662 5.24 -12.76 -0.56
N VAL A 663 4.56 -11.72 -1.04
CA VAL A 663 4.08 -11.63 -2.43
C VAL A 663 5.25 -11.74 -3.39
N TYR A 664 6.35 -11.03 -3.13
CA TYR A 664 7.55 -11.11 -3.96
C TYR A 664 8.16 -12.53 -3.97
N LYS A 665 8.36 -13.16 -2.81
CA LYS A 665 8.89 -14.53 -2.72
C LYS A 665 7.99 -15.54 -3.44
N ASN A 666 6.67 -15.39 -3.33
CA ASN A 666 5.72 -16.25 -4.03
C ASN A 666 5.77 -16.07 -5.54
N ILE A 667 5.85 -14.82 -6.03
CA ILE A 667 6.08 -14.53 -7.46
C ILE A 667 7.40 -15.17 -7.90
N GLN A 668 8.47 -15.02 -7.14
CA GLN A 668 9.77 -15.62 -7.45
C GLN A 668 9.69 -17.14 -7.56
N LYS A 669 9.00 -17.83 -6.63
CA LYS A 669 8.78 -19.28 -6.71
C LYS A 669 7.98 -19.68 -7.95
N THR A 670 6.86 -19.00 -8.21
CA THR A 670 6.02 -19.26 -9.39
C THR A 670 6.79 -19.06 -10.68
N VAL A 671 7.58 -18.01 -10.76
CA VAL A 671 8.35 -17.71 -11.97
C VAL A 671 9.50 -18.70 -12.15
N LYS A 672 10.23 -19.08 -11.08
CA LYS A 672 11.23 -20.15 -11.14
C LYS A 672 10.61 -21.48 -11.60
N PHE A 673 9.42 -21.82 -11.13
CA PHE A 673 8.68 -23.02 -11.53
C PHE A 673 8.38 -23.01 -13.02
N LEU A 674 7.65 -21.98 -13.49
CA LEU A 674 7.25 -21.86 -14.90
C LEU A 674 8.46 -21.81 -15.84
N PHE A 675 9.51 -21.03 -15.50
CA PHE A 675 10.68 -21.00 -16.38
C PHE A 675 11.44 -22.31 -16.41
N SER A 676 11.59 -23.02 -15.29
CA SER A 676 12.30 -24.30 -15.30
C SER A 676 11.51 -25.34 -16.09
N ALA A 677 10.18 -25.37 -15.91
CA ALA A 677 9.27 -26.26 -16.64
C ALA A 677 9.31 -26.01 -18.15
N ASN A 678 9.06 -24.78 -18.58
CA ASN A 678 9.16 -24.40 -20.00
C ASN A 678 10.55 -24.69 -20.56
N MET A 679 11.62 -24.40 -19.82
CA MET A 679 12.98 -24.71 -20.29
C MET A 679 13.19 -26.23 -20.43
N GLY A 680 12.70 -27.02 -19.48
CA GLY A 680 12.76 -28.48 -19.53
C GLY A 680 12.06 -29.06 -20.77
N GLU A 681 10.90 -28.50 -21.13
CA GLU A 681 10.13 -28.85 -22.32
C GLU A 681 10.86 -28.50 -23.61
N ILE A 682 11.28 -27.24 -23.75
CA ILE A 682 11.96 -26.72 -24.94
C ILE A 682 13.24 -27.50 -25.20
N LEU A 683 14.06 -27.69 -24.16
CA LEU A 683 15.32 -28.41 -24.27
C LEU A 683 15.09 -29.89 -24.55
N ALA A 684 14.08 -30.52 -23.94
CA ALA A 684 13.73 -31.91 -24.22
C ALA A 684 13.34 -32.12 -25.68
N LEU A 685 12.47 -31.25 -26.20
CA LEU A 685 12.10 -31.25 -27.62
C LEU A 685 13.32 -31.04 -28.51
N PHE A 686 14.09 -29.98 -28.26
CA PHE A 686 15.27 -29.65 -29.06
C PHE A 686 16.28 -30.80 -29.12
N PHE A 687 16.68 -31.34 -27.97
CA PHE A 687 17.65 -32.43 -27.93
C PHE A 687 17.07 -33.75 -28.46
N ALA A 688 15.79 -34.04 -28.22
CA ALA A 688 15.17 -35.22 -28.79
C ALA A 688 15.11 -35.16 -30.31
N THR A 689 14.71 -34.02 -30.90
CA THR A 689 14.74 -33.82 -32.36
C THR A 689 16.16 -33.89 -32.93
N LEU A 690 17.16 -33.38 -32.20
CA LEU A 690 18.56 -33.42 -32.65
C LEU A 690 19.15 -34.84 -32.61
N ILE A 691 18.88 -35.60 -31.56
CA ILE A 691 19.46 -36.93 -31.34
C ILE A 691 18.64 -38.01 -32.08
N PHE A 692 17.32 -37.85 -32.13
CA PHE A 692 16.36 -38.80 -32.67
C PHE A 692 15.45 -38.16 -33.74
N PRO A 693 16.01 -37.58 -34.82
CA PRO A 693 15.21 -36.83 -35.81
C PRO A 693 14.18 -37.69 -36.55
N GLN A 694 14.34 -39.02 -36.51
CA GLN A 694 13.46 -39.97 -37.18
C GLN A 694 12.15 -40.22 -36.42
N TYR A 695 12.11 -39.91 -35.12
CA TYR A 695 11.03 -40.27 -34.22
C TYR A 695 10.28 -39.04 -33.73
N THR A 696 8.99 -39.21 -33.45
CA THR A 696 8.19 -38.12 -32.86
C THR A 696 8.32 -38.12 -31.34
N PHE A 697 8.92 -37.07 -30.77
CA PHE A 697 9.12 -36.98 -29.32
C PHE A 697 7.84 -36.64 -28.56
N LEU A 698 7.21 -35.50 -28.89
CA LEU A 698 5.91 -35.06 -28.35
C LEU A 698 5.15 -34.32 -29.44
N LEU A 699 3.83 -34.40 -29.38
CA LEU A 699 2.95 -33.70 -30.31
C LEU A 699 2.60 -32.29 -29.80
N PRO A 700 2.32 -31.31 -30.69
CA PRO A 700 1.92 -29.95 -30.29
C PRO A 700 0.73 -29.93 -29.31
N ILE A 701 -0.23 -30.84 -29.51
CA ILE A 701 -1.39 -31.01 -28.64
C ILE A 701 -1.03 -31.43 -27.21
N GLN A 702 -0.04 -32.29 -27.05
CA GLN A 702 0.44 -32.77 -25.76
C GLN A 702 1.13 -31.63 -25.01
N ILE A 703 1.93 -30.81 -25.71
CA ILE A 703 2.63 -29.68 -25.10
C ILE A 703 1.64 -28.58 -24.66
N LEU A 704 0.64 -28.28 -25.49
CA LEU A 704 -0.41 -27.33 -25.13
C LEU A 704 -1.20 -27.80 -23.90
N PHE A 705 -1.44 -29.12 -23.78
CA PHE A 705 -2.06 -29.70 -22.60
C PHE A 705 -1.22 -29.47 -21.34
N VAL A 706 0.10 -29.64 -21.41
CA VAL A 706 1.00 -29.45 -20.26
C VAL A 706 0.99 -27.99 -19.80
N ASN A 707 1.30 -27.07 -20.72
CA ASN A 707 1.39 -25.64 -20.41
C ASN A 707 0.08 -25.04 -19.87
N LEU A 708 -1.06 -25.45 -20.44
CA LEU A 708 -2.35 -24.85 -20.10
C LEU A 708 -2.99 -25.49 -18.86
N ILE A 709 -2.95 -26.82 -18.74
CA ILE A 709 -3.70 -27.52 -17.69
C ILE A 709 -2.81 -27.85 -16.50
N THR A 710 -1.71 -28.56 -16.73
CA THR A 710 -0.91 -29.13 -15.65
C THR A 710 0.04 -28.12 -15.01
N ASP A 711 0.47 -27.09 -15.74
CA ASP A 711 1.38 -26.06 -15.21
C ASP A 711 0.66 -24.84 -14.64
N SER A 712 -0.35 -24.33 -15.33
CA SER A 712 -1.02 -23.06 -14.97
C SER A 712 -1.71 -23.12 -13.60
N LEU A 713 -2.39 -24.23 -13.27
CA LEU A 713 -3.10 -24.37 -11.99
C LEU A 713 -2.13 -24.44 -10.80
N PRO A 714 -1.10 -25.31 -10.80
CA PRO A 714 -0.03 -25.29 -9.80
C PRO A 714 0.71 -23.95 -9.67
N ALA A 715 0.99 -23.27 -10.79
CA ALA A 715 1.67 -21.98 -10.78
C ALA A 715 0.86 -20.90 -10.02
N ILE A 716 -0.46 -20.85 -10.23
CA ILE A 716 -1.37 -19.99 -9.48
C ILE A 716 -1.38 -20.40 -8.01
N ALA A 717 -1.46 -21.70 -7.71
CA ALA A 717 -1.53 -22.21 -6.35
C ALA A 717 -0.26 -21.91 -5.53
N LEU A 718 0.92 -21.97 -6.16
CA LEU A 718 2.21 -21.60 -5.58
C LEU A 718 2.27 -20.11 -5.21
N GLY A 719 1.56 -19.27 -5.96
CA GLY A 719 1.39 -17.86 -5.65
C GLY A 719 0.69 -17.55 -4.32
N VAL A 720 -0.06 -18.51 -3.79
CA VAL A 720 -0.87 -18.38 -2.57
C VAL A 720 -0.16 -18.95 -1.34
N GLU A 721 1.08 -19.43 -1.48
CA GLU A 721 1.86 -20.07 -0.41
C GLU A 721 1.94 -19.17 0.86
N PRO A 722 1.86 -19.77 2.07
CA PRO A 722 2.09 -19.04 3.31
C PRO A 722 3.51 -18.46 3.39
N ALA A 723 3.68 -17.44 4.24
CA ALA A 723 5.00 -16.87 4.51
C ALA A 723 5.90 -17.89 5.20
N GLU A 724 7.18 -17.93 4.83
CA GLU A 724 8.18 -18.73 5.54
C GLU A 724 8.48 -18.11 6.91
N CYS A 725 8.78 -18.94 7.91
CA CYS A 725 8.95 -18.50 9.30
C CYS A 725 10.12 -17.50 9.49
N ASP A 726 11.10 -17.54 8.60
CA ASP A 726 12.31 -16.71 8.59
C ASP A 726 12.21 -15.47 7.68
N LEU A 727 11.06 -15.23 7.04
CA LEU A 727 10.87 -14.09 6.10
C LEU A 727 11.20 -12.72 6.71
N MET A 728 10.91 -12.55 8.00
CA MET A 728 11.18 -11.33 8.77
C MET A 728 12.46 -11.44 9.62
N GLU A 729 13.33 -12.41 9.31
CA GLU A 729 14.70 -12.54 9.80
C GLU A 729 15.73 -12.25 8.70
N GLU A 730 15.32 -12.31 7.42
CA GLU A 730 16.13 -11.91 6.28
C GLU A 730 16.25 -10.37 6.19
N ARG A 731 17.45 -9.90 5.80
CA ARG A 731 17.68 -8.49 5.49
C ARG A 731 16.89 -8.08 4.23
N PRO A 732 16.53 -6.79 4.09
CA PRO A 732 15.90 -6.28 2.87
C PRO A 732 16.76 -6.56 1.64
N ARG A 733 16.11 -6.82 0.50
CA ARG A 733 16.79 -7.01 -0.78
C ARG A 733 17.48 -5.72 -1.22
N GLU A 734 18.72 -5.82 -1.69
CA GLU A 734 19.43 -4.69 -2.30
C GLU A 734 18.72 -4.17 -3.55
N LYS A 735 18.71 -2.85 -3.69
CA LYS A 735 18.10 -2.16 -4.83
C LYS A 735 18.77 -2.61 -6.15
N GLY A 736 17.97 -3.11 -7.09
CA GLY A 736 18.44 -3.53 -8.42
C GLY A 736 18.80 -5.02 -8.55
N LYS A 737 18.84 -5.80 -7.46
CA LYS A 737 18.99 -7.27 -7.57
C LYS A 737 17.75 -7.88 -8.19
N GLY A 738 17.85 -8.42 -9.41
CA GLY A 738 16.74 -9.07 -10.10
C GLY A 738 16.26 -10.36 -9.41
N MET A 739 15.10 -10.89 -9.81
CA MET A 739 14.49 -12.10 -9.25
C MET A 739 15.36 -13.37 -9.38
N PHE A 740 16.32 -13.36 -10.30
CA PHE A 740 17.24 -14.49 -10.54
C PHE A 740 18.62 -14.28 -9.90
N SER A 741 18.79 -13.26 -9.05
CA SER A 741 20.02 -13.03 -8.29
C SER A 741 20.25 -14.12 -7.23
N ASP A 742 21.44 -14.09 -6.62
CA ASP A 742 21.79 -14.92 -5.45
C ASP A 742 21.75 -16.44 -5.69
N GLY A 743 21.98 -16.86 -6.94
CA GLY A 743 22.02 -18.27 -7.37
C GLY A 743 20.69 -18.83 -7.86
N ASN A 744 19.61 -18.04 -7.79
CA ASN A 744 18.27 -18.44 -8.22
C ASN A 744 18.19 -18.71 -9.73
N GLY A 745 18.83 -17.88 -10.56
CA GLY A 745 18.91 -18.12 -12.02
C GLY A 745 19.63 -19.41 -12.38
N TRP A 746 20.76 -19.66 -11.72
CA TRP A 746 21.50 -20.90 -11.92
C TRP A 746 20.67 -22.12 -11.53
N MET A 747 19.95 -22.05 -10.41
CA MET A 747 19.04 -23.13 -10.00
C MET A 747 17.96 -23.39 -11.04
N THR A 748 17.30 -22.36 -11.57
CA THR A 748 16.29 -22.50 -12.63
C THR A 748 16.86 -23.21 -13.86
N ILE A 749 18.06 -22.82 -14.29
CA ILE A 749 18.73 -23.43 -15.43
C ILE A 749 19.06 -24.91 -15.15
N VAL A 750 19.72 -25.20 -14.02
CA VAL A 750 20.08 -26.59 -13.67
C VAL A 750 18.84 -27.48 -13.58
N MET A 751 17.76 -26.97 -12.97
CA MET A 751 16.52 -27.73 -12.84
C MET A 751 15.90 -28.03 -14.20
N GLY A 752 15.85 -27.08 -15.14
CA GLY A 752 15.35 -27.37 -16.49
C GLY A 752 16.19 -28.43 -17.21
N PHE A 753 17.53 -28.39 -17.10
CA PHE A 753 18.38 -29.45 -17.68
C PHE A 753 18.16 -30.83 -17.03
N VAL A 754 17.94 -30.87 -15.70
CA VAL A 754 17.60 -32.13 -15.01
C VAL A 754 16.27 -32.67 -15.52
N GLN A 755 15.26 -31.81 -15.66
CA GLN A 755 13.96 -32.22 -16.21
C GLN A 755 14.12 -32.78 -17.63
N THR A 756 14.87 -32.11 -18.49
CA THR A 756 15.19 -32.59 -19.83
C THR A 756 15.87 -33.96 -19.82
N ALA A 757 16.90 -34.14 -18.99
CA ALA A 757 17.63 -35.40 -18.91
C ALA A 757 16.71 -36.55 -18.45
N LEU A 758 15.86 -36.31 -17.45
CA LEU A 758 14.91 -37.32 -16.95
C LEU A 758 13.87 -37.69 -18.02
N THR A 759 13.28 -36.71 -18.71
CA THR A 759 12.29 -36.96 -19.76
C THR A 759 12.87 -37.68 -20.96
N ILE A 760 14.06 -37.28 -21.44
CA ILE A 760 14.76 -37.97 -22.54
C ILE A 760 15.14 -39.40 -22.12
N SER A 761 15.58 -39.61 -20.88
CA SER A 761 15.90 -40.95 -20.38
C SER A 761 14.70 -41.89 -20.45
N SER A 762 13.52 -41.42 -20.02
CA SER A 762 12.27 -42.18 -20.15
C SER A 762 11.91 -42.45 -21.61
N PHE A 763 12.11 -41.49 -22.51
CA PHE A 763 11.89 -41.69 -23.95
C PHE A 763 12.82 -42.75 -24.54
N CYS A 764 14.13 -42.68 -24.25
CA CYS A 764 15.12 -43.64 -24.74
C CYS A 764 14.81 -45.07 -24.28
N ILE A 765 14.45 -45.24 -23.00
CA ILE A 765 14.07 -46.55 -22.44
C ILE A 765 12.80 -47.07 -23.12
N GLY A 766 11.79 -46.20 -23.26
CA GLY A 766 10.55 -46.52 -23.98
C GLY A 766 10.83 -46.96 -25.42
N LEU A 767 11.70 -46.26 -26.13
CA LEU A 767 12.02 -46.53 -27.52
C LEU A 767 12.77 -47.86 -27.67
N TYR A 768 13.74 -48.13 -26.80
CA TYR A 768 14.56 -49.33 -26.86
C TYR A 768 13.81 -50.61 -26.47
N ILE A 769 12.88 -50.53 -25.50
CA ILE A 769 12.22 -51.71 -24.92
C ILE A 769 10.79 -51.92 -25.46
N TYR A 770 10.02 -50.84 -25.63
CA TYR A 770 8.57 -50.91 -25.83
C TYR A 770 8.09 -50.33 -27.18
N GLY A 771 8.97 -49.59 -27.90
CA GLY A 771 8.67 -49.00 -29.20
C GLY A 771 8.21 -47.53 -29.13
N GLU A 772 8.01 -46.92 -30.29
CA GLU A 772 7.81 -45.46 -30.45
C GLU A 772 6.59 -44.92 -29.71
N ALA A 773 5.43 -45.57 -29.82
CA ALA A 773 4.19 -45.09 -29.21
C ALA A 773 4.25 -45.11 -27.67
N SER A 774 4.87 -46.14 -27.08
CA SER A 774 5.17 -46.20 -25.64
C SER A 774 6.22 -45.15 -25.25
N ALA A 775 7.26 -44.93 -26.05
CA ALA A 775 8.30 -43.94 -25.80
C ALA A 775 7.74 -42.52 -25.65
N MET A 776 6.93 -42.07 -26.62
CA MET A 776 6.25 -40.77 -26.57
C MET A 776 5.36 -40.65 -25.33
N SER A 777 4.63 -41.72 -24.99
CA SER A 777 3.73 -41.73 -23.83
C SER A 777 4.49 -41.67 -22.51
N MET A 778 5.59 -42.42 -22.40
CA MET A 778 6.48 -42.37 -21.23
C MET A 778 7.12 -41.00 -21.07
N ALA A 779 7.53 -40.36 -22.17
CA ALA A 779 8.06 -38.99 -22.14
C ALA A 779 7.00 -37.99 -21.65
N PHE A 780 5.78 -38.05 -22.19
CA PHE A 780 4.67 -37.18 -21.79
C PHE A 780 4.36 -37.29 -20.29
N TYR A 781 4.17 -38.51 -19.77
CA TYR A 781 3.85 -38.68 -18.36
C TYR A 781 5.04 -38.36 -17.43
N THR A 782 6.28 -38.67 -17.85
CA THR A 782 7.48 -38.31 -17.07
C THR A 782 7.60 -36.79 -16.93
N LEU A 783 7.43 -36.04 -18.02
CA LEU A 783 7.50 -34.58 -18.01
C LEU A 783 6.55 -33.97 -16.97
N ASN A 784 5.28 -34.40 -16.99
CA ASN A 784 4.26 -33.93 -16.05
C ASN A 784 4.56 -34.31 -14.58
N ILE A 785 4.94 -35.55 -14.32
CA ILE A 785 5.16 -36.04 -12.95
C ILE A 785 6.43 -35.43 -12.36
N VAL A 786 7.49 -35.26 -13.16
CA VAL A 786 8.70 -34.52 -12.79
C VAL A 786 8.36 -33.09 -12.38
N GLN A 787 7.48 -32.39 -13.11
CA GLN A 787 7.02 -31.05 -12.75
C GLN A 787 6.27 -31.03 -11.41
N PHE A 788 5.43 -32.03 -11.10
CA PHE A 788 4.78 -32.14 -9.78
C PHE A 788 5.78 -32.32 -8.64
N PHE A 789 6.77 -33.19 -8.81
CA PHE A 789 7.83 -33.36 -7.82
C PHE A 789 8.66 -32.09 -7.65
N TYR A 790 8.96 -31.39 -8.75
CA TYR A 790 9.65 -30.11 -8.69
C TYR A 790 8.83 -29.04 -7.97
N LEU A 791 7.53 -28.97 -8.23
CA LEU A 791 6.59 -28.08 -7.53
C LEU A 791 6.63 -28.31 -6.02
N ILE A 792 6.58 -29.56 -5.56
CA ILE A 792 6.67 -29.88 -4.12
C ILE A 792 7.99 -29.36 -3.54
N SER A 793 9.09 -29.49 -4.27
CA SER A 793 10.38 -28.99 -3.83
C SER A 793 10.44 -27.46 -3.80
N ILE A 794 9.95 -26.75 -4.82
CA ILE A 794 10.13 -25.30 -4.96
C ILE A 794 9.31 -24.46 -3.96
N ARG A 795 8.35 -25.09 -3.27
CA ARG A 795 7.51 -24.43 -2.24
C ARG A 795 8.30 -23.85 -1.08
N THR A 796 9.50 -24.35 -0.81
CA THR A 796 10.38 -23.84 0.23
C THR A 796 11.81 -23.67 -0.29
N GLU A 797 12.46 -22.56 0.10
CA GLU A 797 13.91 -22.38 -0.12
C GLU A 797 14.74 -23.20 0.88
N GLN A 798 14.12 -23.63 1.98
CA GLN A 798 14.68 -24.60 2.91
C GLN A 798 14.53 -26.04 2.38
N SER A 799 14.91 -27.01 3.21
CA SER A 799 14.71 -28.42 2.85
C SER A 799 13.25 -28.80 2.99
N ILE A 800 12.74 -29.64 2.09
CA ILE A 800 11.38 -30.20 2.17
C ILE A 800 11.08 -30.82 3.53
N PHE A 801 12.07 -31.43 4.19
CA PHE A 801 11.91 -32.09 5.51
C PHE A 801 11.67 -31.13 6.67
N LYS A 802 11.92 -29.82 6.47
CA LYS A 802 11.65 -28.78 7.47
C LYS A 802 10.35 -28.04 7.21
N SER A 803 9.77 -28.20 6.02
CA SER A 803 8.52 -27.57 5.62
C SER A 803 7.36 -28.53 5.79
N ASN A 804 6.16 -28.03 6.05
CA ASN A 804 4.96 -28.84 6.01
C ASN A 804 4.43 -28.90 4.56
N PRO A 805 4.57 -30.03 3.84
CA PRO A 805 4.10 -30.13 2.45
C PRO A 805 2.58 -29.94 2.35
N PHE A 806 1.82 -30.14 3.42
CA PHE A 806 0.37 -29.98 3.42
C PHE A 806 -0.14 -28.58 3.79
N ALA A 807 0.76 -27.62 4.06
CA ALA A 807 0.37 -26.27 4.51
C ALA A 807 -0.47 -25.50 3.46
N ASN A 808 -0.09 -25.55 2.19
CA ASN A 808 -0.84 -24.91 1.11
C ASN A 808 -1.88 -25.88 0.52
N LYS A 809 -3.10 -25.81 1.04
CA LYS A 809 -4.24 -26.62 0.58
C LYS A 809 -4.52 -26.43 -0.92
N PHE A 810 -4.38 -25.22 -1.45
CA PHE A 810 -4.62 -24.96 -2.87
C PHE A 810 -3.61 -25.67 -3.76
N CYS A 811 -2.34 -25.69 -3.36
CA CYS A 811 -1.29 -26.41 -4.10
C CYS A 811 -1.55 -27.92 -4.10
N ASN A 812 -1.91 -28.49 -2.96
CA ASN A 812 -2.24 -29.92 -2.89
C ASN A 812 -3.48 -30.27 -3.73
N ILE A 813 -4.52 -29.43 -3.72
CA ILE A 813 -5.71 -29.62 -4.55
C ILE A 813 -5.34 -29.53 -6.03
N ALA A 814 -4.48 -28.58 -6.43
CA ALA A 814 -4.04 -28.45 -7.81
C ALA A 814 -3.26 -29.68 -8.29
N VAL A 815 -2.34 -30.20 -7.47
CA VAL A 815 -1.58 -31.43 -7.79
C VAL A 815 -2.49 -32.66 -7.84
N LEU A 816 -3.41 -32.81 -6.89
CA LEU A 816 -4.36 -33.93 -6.86
C LEU A 816 -5.31 -33.88 -8.06
N PHE A 817 -5.78 -32.69 -8.44
CA PHE A 817 -6.63 -32.50 -9.60
C PHE A 817 -5.88 -32.82 -10.90
N ALA A 818 -4.68 -32.27 -11.09
CA ALA A 818 -3.87 -32.50 -12.28
C ALA A 818 -3.40 -33.96 -12.39
N GLY A 819 -2.94 -34.55 -11.29
CA GLY A 819 -2.58 -35.97 -11.22
C GLY A 819 -3.77 -36.90 -11.41
N GLY A 820 -4.93 -36.56 -10.85
CA GLY A 820 -6.19 -37.29 -11.06
C GLY A 820 -6.65 -37.24 -12.52
N LEU A 821 -6.49 -36.08 -13.18
CA LEU A 821 -6.79 -35.94 -14.60
C LEU A 821 -5.84 -36.78 -15.47
N LEU A 822 -4.54 -36.79 -15.18
CA LEU A 822 -3.58 -37.65 -15.88
C LEU A 822 -3.89 -39.14 -15.67
N ALA A 823 -4.24 -39.54 -14.44
CA ALA A 823 -4.64 -40.91 -14.14
C ALA A 823 -5.94 -41.30 -14.88
N LEU A 824 -6.92 -40.37 -14.96
CA LEU A 824 -8.14 -40.58 -15.72
C LEU A 824 -7.83 -40.76 -17.21
N ILE A 825 -6.98 -39.92 -17.80
CA ILE A 825 -6.57 -40.04 -19.20
C ILE A 825 -5.88 -41.39 -19.45
N ALA A 826 -4.97 -41.79 -18.56
CA ALA A 826 -4.27 -43.07 -18.65
C ALA A 826 -5.22 -44.28 -18.55
N ALA A 827 -6.22 -44.22 -17.67
CA ALA A 827 -7.11 -45.35 -17.39
C ALA A 827 -8.31 -45.46 -18.34
N THR A 828 -8.65 -44.40 -19.08
CA THR A 828 -9.82 -44.34 -19.95
C THR A 828 -9.42 -44.21 -21.42
N PRO A 829 -10.33 -44.40 -22.39
CA PRO A 829 -10.03 -44.18 -23.81
C PRO A 829 -9.62 -42.74 -24.17
N LEU A 830 -9.64 -41.80 -23.21
CA LEU A 830 -9.19 -40.42 -23.40
C LEU A 830 -7.69 -40.35 -23.76
N HIS A 831 -6.85 -41.33 -23.44
CA HIS A 831 -5.45 -41.35 -23.91
C HIS A 831 -5.33 -41.23 -25.45
N LYS A 832 -6.32 -41.74 -26.20
CA LYS A 832 -6.36 -41.65 -27.67
C LYS A 832 -6.50 -40.21 -28.17
N VAL A 833 -7.16 -39.35 -27.40
CA VAL A 833 -7.33 -37.91 -27.70
C VAL A 833 -5.97 -37.22 -27.78
N LEU A 834 -5.03 -37.62 -26.92
CA LEU A 834 -3.66 -37.13 -26.91
C LEU A 834 -2.69 -38.02 -27.72
N ARG A 835 -3.22 -39.00 -28.47
CA ARG A 835 -2.46 -40.03 -29.21
C ARG A 835 -1.44 -40.78 -28.33
N LEU A 836 -1.78 -41.02 -27.07
CA LEU A 836 -0.96 -41.76 -26.13
C LEU A 836 -1.25 -43.27 -26.23
N ALA A 837 -0.26 -44.11 -25.95
CA ALA A 837 -0.39 -45.55 -25.85
C ALA A 837 -0.80 -45.98 -24.42
N THR A 838 -1.39 -47.17 -24.31
CA THR A 838 -1.66 -47.80 -23.02
C THR A 838 -0.36 -48.34 -22.43
N LEU A 839 -0.04 -47.91 -21.21
CA LEU A 839 1.19 -48.31 -20.52
C LEU A 839 0.93 -49.45 -19.52
N THR A 840 1.87 -50.38 -19.45
CA THR A 840 1.96 -51.47 -18.48
C THR A 840 2.40 -50.98 -17.10
N GLY A 841 2.21 -51.81 -16.07
CA GLY A 841 2.64 -51.47 -14.71
C GLY A 841 4.14 -51.23 -14.56
N PHE A 842 4.97 -51.88 -15.38
CA PHE A 842 6.43 -51.67 -15.37
C PHE A 842 6.83 -50.31 -15.96
N GLU A 843 6.17 -49.87 -17.04
CA GLU A 843 6.40 -48.54 -17.62
C GLU A 843 6.02 -47.44 -16.61
N TRP A 844 4.90 -47.59 -15.90
CA TRP A 844 4.50 -46.67 -14.82
C TRP A 844 5.49 -46.64 -13.65
N LEU A 845 5.99 -47.79 -13.23
CA LEU A 845 6.99 -47.87 -12.17
C LEU A 845 8.27 -47.11 -12.57
N TRP A 846 8.71 -47.27 -13.83
CA TRP A 846 9.85 -46.52 -14.35
C TRP A 846 9.62 -45.01 -14.35
N ILE A 847 8.47 -44.56 -14.86
CA ILE A 847 8.09 -43.14 -14.86
C ILE A 847 8.17 -42.57 -13.44
N LEU A 848 7.63 -43.27 -12.45
CA LEU A 848 7.64 -42.84 -11.04
C LEU A 848 9.06 -42.78 -10.46
N LEU A 849 9.88 -43.83 -10.67
CA LEU A 849 11.25 -43.90 -10.18
C LEU A 849 12.12 -42.77 -10.74
N VAL A 850 12.05 -42.55 -12.06
CA VAL A 850 12.77 -41.46 -12.73
C VAL A 850 12.30 -40.11 -12.22
N SER A 851 10.99 -39.94 -12.03
CA SER A 851 10.44 -38.66 -11.57
C SER A 851 10.80 -38.30 -10.13
N ILE A 852 10.96 -39.29 -9.24
CA ILE A 852 11.41 -39.07 -7.85
C ILE A 852 12.84 -38.49 -7.80
N VAL A 853 13.69 -38.78 -8.79
CA VAL A 853 15.05 -38.21 -8.88
C VAL A 853 15.01 -36.69 -8.89
N MET A 854 13.95 -36.07 -9.41
CA MET A 854 13.77 -34.62 -9.40
C MET A 854 13.77 -34.02 -7.98
N LEU A 855 13.14 -34.70 -7.01
CA LEU A 855 13.16 -34.27 -5.61
C LEU A 855 14.59 -34.30 -5.05
N VAL A 856 15.32 -35.38 -5.32
CA VAL A 856 16.68 -35.58 -4.83
C VAL A 856 17.62 -34.53 -5.43
N ALA A 857 17.57 -34.33 -6.75
CA ALA A 857 18.38 -33.35 -7.45
C ALA A 857 18.12 -31.92 -6.94
N SER A 858 16.86 -31.57 -6.72
CA SER A 858 16.49 -30.26 -6.18
C SER A 858 17.00 -30.05 -4.75
N GLU A 859 16.87 -31.03 -3.85
CA GLU A 859 17.37 -30.93 -2.48
C GLU A 859 18.90 -30.82 -2.40
N ILE A 860 19.62 -31.55 -3.27
CA ILE A 860 21.07 -31.43 -3.41
C ILE A 860 21.45 -30.00 -3.84
N CYS A 861 20.78 -29.45 -4.85
CA CYS A 861 21.04 -28.09 -5.31
C CYS A 861 20.77 -27.04 -4.21
N LYS A 862 19.65 -27.15 -3.50
CA LYS A 862 19.34 -26.27 -2.35
C LYS A 862 20.38 -26.37 -1.24
N TYR A 863 20.92 -27.56 -0.99
CA TYR A 863 21.99 -27.73 0.00
C TYR A 863 23.25 -26.94 -0.38
N PHE A 864 23.71 -27.04 -1.63
CA PHE A 864 24.88 -26.30 -2.11
C PHE A 864 24.66 -24.78 -2.14
N LEU A 865 23.48 -24.32 -2.59
CA LEU A 865 23.12 -22.90 -2.59
C LEU A 865 23.17 -22.31 -1.17
N ARG A 866 22.59 -22.99 -0.18
CA ARG A 866 22.62 -22.56 1.23
C ARG A 866 24.03 -22.51 1.79
N ARG A 867 24.89 -23.47 1.45
CA ARG A 867 26.29 -23.49 1.88
C ARG A 867 27.06 -22.29 1.30
N ASN A 868 26.85 -21.98 0.03
CA ASN A 868 27.50 -20.84 -0.64
C ASN A 868 26.98 -19.48 -0.13
N GLN A 869 25.68 -19.34 0.14
CA GLN A 869 25.11 -18.11 0.71
C GLN A 869 25.60 -17.87 2.16
N LYS A 870 25.67 -18.91 3.00
CA LYS A 870 26.27 -18.81 4.35
C LYS A 870 27.76 -18.44 4.31
N GLY A 871 28.49 -18.92 3.29
CA GLY A 871 29.89 -18.55 3.06
C GLY A 871 30.06 -17.09 2.65
N LYS A 872 29.11 -16.53 1.88
CA LYS A 872 29.09 -15.11 1.50
C LYS A 872 28.61 -14.19 2.62
N ALA A 873 27.69 -14.62 3.48
CA ALA A 873 27.20 -13.81 4.60
C ALA A 873 28.16 -13.75 5.80
N LYS A 874 29.16 -14.65 5.86
CA LYS A 874 30.27 -14.61 6.83
C LYS A 874 31.46 -13.77 6.37
N LYS A 875 31.51 -13.40 5.08
CA LYS A 875 32.45 -12.43 4.51
C LYS A 875 31.77 -11.07 4.48
#